data_AF-A0AAJ5M9J7-F1
#
_entry.id   AF-A0AAJ5M9J7-F1
#
_cell.length_a   1.000
_cell.length_b   1.000
_cell.length_c   1.000
_cell.angle_alpha   90.00
_cell.angle_beta   90.00
_cell.angle_gamma   90.00
#
_symmetry.space_group_name_H-M   'P 1'
#
loop_
_entity.id
_entity.type
_entity.pdbx_description
1 polymer ?
#
loop_
_entity_poly.entity_id
_entity_poly.type
_entity_poly.pdbx_seq_one_letter_code
_entity_poly.pdbx_strand_id
1 'polypeptide(L)'
;MRIYVLNEATTTSTWLEQRCVAAREAGCDCVVMAAPFGRDAEGRLIEPLAGADTHAERLQAAVQAARRAGVKLLIDVRLDEVGGASAVVRDNPQWFRARSTAVPDPRQPRATPEVAEARFAYTQEGAALVEWWSARLLEWVGQGVGGFRLLQPQQVPVQRWRELIARVHAGAPEVVFAAWTPGLGLEALQQLAGAGFDAAFSSLAWWDGRGSWFFDEDTALRALASQVVAVLDAPDGTRAAAPEQHWQLASALGGAWLLDDAQLDAFPLAIRASDGPPTSNAGMRLRPLLREATGLTAVAVEPLGGLPSLLLINGDTRHVVPVPASDLLRLLGDAEALVAENGRSLSGAMLEALEPGEVRVYRSVPARHVLAVPRMRPRAQAAGAWPRVCIESVTPSVDNGRFPVKRTVGDRICVEADAFCDGHDRIAVAVLWRPADAKTWASAPMRVLGNDRWRTEFPLERIGTYEFRVEAWRDVFATLHADLEKKRAANTVLPVDVQEAVAVVQAAQARSEGTLAERLHSVLTRIGAQSEALQQLAIVLEPDTVQAMALADDKPFRSEYPVTFRVESERRAAHFASWYELFPRSQSGDVDRHGTFDDVIQRLPHIRAMHFDVLYMPPIHPIGLNNRKGRNNAVTAVEGEPGSPYAIGATDGGHTEVHAELGGLEGFRRLMHAARAQGLEVALDFAIQCAPDHPWLKEHKDWFTWRADGSIRYAENPPKKYQDIVNVDFYASGAVPDLWNTLRDAVLFWVNEGVTLFRVDNPHTKPFPFWEWLIADVRGRRPDVVFLSEAFTRPKMMYRLAKCGFSQSYTYFTWRNHKHELQAYVEELNDGVPRECFRPHFFVNTPDINPLFLQTSGRNGHLIRAALATTLSGLWGMYQGFELCEATPLAPGKEEYLDSEKFQLRAWPERVPGDIVDEITRFNQLRRMHPELQSHLGTRFYQAHNDQVLYYGKFLDAGYLSRSRSMVLVAINLDPHAGQDADIDIPLWELGLPDHATVAVDDLWDGHRFAWHGKYQHIRLEARRPFALWRIRAGEVA
;
A
#
# COMPACT_ATOMS: atom_id res chain seq x y z
N MET A 1 41.10 10.67 31.32
CA MET A 1 41.51 10.61 32.74
C MET A 1 41.58 9.15 33.13
N ARG A 2 42.78 8.60 33.31
CA ARG A 2 43.00 7.22 33.73
C ARG A 2 43.44 7.18 35.18
N ILE A 3 42.74 6.41 36.01
CA ILE A 3 42.80 6.50 37.46
C ILE A 3 43.23 5.16 38.05
N TYR A 4 44.08 5.22 39.05
CA TYR A 4 44.39 4.09 39.92
C TYR A 4 43.97 4.41 41.36
N VAL A 5 43.31 3.47 42.05
CA VAL A 5 42.80 3.63 43.43
C VAL A 5 43.64 2.78 44.40
N LEU A 6 44.06 3.40 45.51
CA LEU A 6 44.78 2.76 46.61
C LEU A 6 43.80 2.25 47.69
N ASN A 7 43.82 0.96 48.00
CA ASN A 7 42.85 0.34 48.91
C ASN A 7 43.30 0.23 50.39
N GLU A 8 44.59 0.36 50.72
CA GLU A 8 45.10 0.17 52.09
C GLU A 8 45.47 1.48 52.83
N ALA A 9 45.08 1.58 54.11
CA ALA A 9 45.23 2.79 54.94
C ALA A 9 46.54 2.88 55.76
N THR A 10 47.42 1.88 55.70
CA THR A 10 48.70 1.88 56.46
C THR A 10 49.88 1.68 55.52
N THR A 11 50.48 2.77 55.08
CA THR A 11 51.48 2.75 54.02
C THR A 11 52.74 3.52 54.41
N THR A 12 53.91 2.91 54.25
CA THR A 12 55.20 3.61 54.31
C THR A 12 55.39 4.47 53.06
N SER A 13 56.18 5.54 53.16
CA SER A 13 56.43 6.47 52.03
C SER A 13 57.01 5.76 50.79
N THR A 14 57.85 4.74 50.99
CA THR A 14 58.47 3.95 49.92
C THR A 14 57.47 3.11 49.12
N TRP A 15 56.49 2.50 49.78
CA TRP A 15 55.46 1.69 49.11
C TRP A 15 54.57 2.56 48.22
N LEU A 16 54.19 3.74 48.73
CA LEU A 16 53.34 4.69 48.00
C LEU A 16 54.03 5.20 46.72
N GLU A 17 55.34 5.48 46.79
CA GLU A 17 56.13 5.87 45.62
C GLU A 17 56.19 4.75 44.56
N GLN A 18 56.36 3.49 44.97
CA GLN A 18 56.35 2.33 44.06
C GLN A 18 55.01 2.16 43.34
N ARG A 19 53.89 2.30 44.05
CA ARG A 19 52.55 2.18 43.44
C ARG A 19 52.23 3.35 42.51
N CYS A 20 52.64 4.57 42.83
CA CYS A 20 52.51 5.71 41.92
C CYS A 20 53.31 5.52 40.62
N VAL A 21 54.52 4.95 40.68
CA VAL A 21 55.31 4.60 39.48
C VAL A 21 54.62 3.52 38.67
N ALA A 22 54.14 2.45 39.30
CA ALA A 22 53.40 1.39 38.62
C ALA A 22 52.12 1.92 37.94
N ALA A 23 51.42 2.85 38.58
CA ALA A 23 50.26 3.55 38.00
C ALA A 23 50.64 4.32 36.73
N ARG A 24 51.75 5.08 36.77
CA ARG A 24 52.24 5.82 35.61
C ARG A 24 52.66 4.87 34.48
N GLU A 25 53.37 3.80 34.81
CA GLU A 25 53.77 2.77 33.85
C GLU A 25 52.54 2.13 33.21
N ALA A 26 51.46 1.90 33.97
CA ALA A 26 50.17 1.42 33.45
C ALA A 26 49.41 2.44 32.58
N GLY A 27 49.93 3.66 32.44
CA GLY A 27 49.33 4.73 31.66
C GLY A 27 48.26 5.53 32.41
N CYS A 28 48.23 5.46 33.74
CA CYS A 28 47.36 6.29 34.57
C CYS A 28 47.87 7.74 34.66
N ASP A 29 46.93 8.68 34.70
CA ASP A 29 47.18 10.11 34.88
C ASP A 29 47.00 10.54 36.34
N CYS A 30 46.21 9.77 37.09
CA CYS A 30 45.72 10.11 38.41
C CYS A 30 45.82 8.92 39.36
N VAL A 31 46.14 9.20 40.63
CA VAL A 31 46.10 8.23 41.72
C VAL A 31 45.13 8.76 42.78
N VAL A 32 44.15 7.95 43.17
CA VAL A 32 43.17 8.28 44.20
C VAL A 32 43.54 7.56 45.50
N MET A 33 43.51 8.29 46.60
CA MET A 33 43.64 7.71 47.94
C MET A 33 42.52 8.15 48.86
N ALA A 34 42.26 7.34 49.88
CA ALA A 34 41.46 7.74 51.02
C ALA A 34 42.09 8.98 51.70
N ALA A 35 41.27 9.98 52.05
CA ALA A 35 41.73 11.15 52.79
C ALA A 35 42.55 10.75 54.03
N PRO A 36 43.82 11.21 54.17
CA PRO A 36 44.78 10.74 55.17
C PRO A 36 44.56 11.36 56.56
N PHE A 37 43.34 11.81 56.86
CA PHE A 37 42.95 12.47 58.10
C PHE A 37 42.28 11.49 59.07
N GLY A 38 42.02 11.93 60.31
CA GLY A 38 41.31 11.13 61.30
C GLY A 38 39.96 10.66 60.77
N ARG A 39 39.62 9.39 61.05
CA ARG A 39 38.32 8.80 60.71
C ARG A 39 37.71 8.15 61.94
N ASP A 40 36.39 8.17 62.03
CA ASP A 40 35.69 7.30 62.99
C ASP A 40 35.70 5.84 62.50
N ALA A 41 35.14 4.95 63.32
CA ALA A 41 35.03 3.51 63.06
C ALA A 41 34.26 3.19 61.77
N GLU A 42 33.45 4.12 61.27
CA GLU A 42 32.67 4.01 60.03
C GLU A 42 33.33 4.73 58.84
N GLY A 43 34.56 5.24 59.01
CA GLY A 43 35.38 5.79 57.93
C GLY A 43 35.06 7.23 57.53
N ARG A 44 34.24 7.96 58.30
CA ARG A 44 33.84 9.36 58.02
C ARG A 44 34.94 10.32 58.45
N LEU A 45 35.04 11.46 57.77
CA LEU A 45 36.08 12.44 58.04
C LEU A 45 35.90 13.07 59.44
N ILE A 46 36.86 12.85 60.33
CA ILE A 46 37.04 13.63 61.55
C ILE A 46 38.20 14.58 61.28
N GLU A 47 37.86 15.85 61.10
CA GLU A 47 38.87 16.87 60.82
C GLU A 47 39.87 16.97 61.99
N PRO A 48 41.20 17.05 61.73
CA PRO A 48 42.15 17.30 62.80
C PRO A 48 42.00 18.73 63.33
N LEU A 49 42.08 18.88 64.65
CA LEU A 49 42.24 20.19 65.31
C LEU A 49 43.46 20.90 64.72
N ALA A 50 43.37 22.22 64.51
CA ALA A 50 44.52 23.04 64.13
C ALA A 50 45.70 22.75 65.09
N GLY A 51 46.73 22.04 64.61
CA GLY A 51 47.91 21.64 65.39
C GLY A 51 48.30 20.14 65.44
N ALA A 52 47.72 19.25 64.62
CA ALA A 52 48.17 17.84 64.54
C ALA A 52 49.13 17.61 63.36
N ASP A 53 50.43 17.83 63.56
CA ASP A 53 51.50 17.77 62.54
C ASP A 53 51.56 16.46 61.72
N THR A 54 51.12 15.33 62.28
CA THR A 54 51.26 13.99 61.67
C THR A 54 50.37 13.71 60.45
N HIS A 55 49.20 14.36 60.31
CA HIS A 55 48.31 14.15 59.16
C HIS A 55 48.70 15.01 57.95
N ALA A 56 49.17 16.23 58.19
CA ALA A 56 49.71 17.11 57.16
C ALA A 56 50.99 16.51 56.54
N GLU A 57 51.87 15.92 57.36
CA GLU A 57 53.06 15.19 56.90
C GLU A 57 52.70 14.00 55.98
N ARG A 58 51.65 13.24 56.31
CA ARG A 58 51.19 12.11 55.48
C ARG A 58 50.64 12.57 54.14
N LEU A 59 49.84 13.63 54.12
CA LEU A 59 49.34 14.22 52.89
C LEU A 59 50.49 14.73 52.01
N GLN A 60 51.44 15.43 52.61
CA GLN A 60 52.60 15.97 51.90
C GLN A 60 53.50 14.86 51.35
N ALA A 61 53.69 13.76 52.08
CA ALA A 61 54.40 12.58 51.58
C ALA A 61 53.71 11.96 50.35
N ALA A 62 52.37 11.85 50.38
CA ALA A 62 51.59 11.34 49.26
C ALA A 62 51.65 12.24 48.02
N VAL A 63 51.54 13.55 48.22
CA VAL A 63 51.68 14.54 47.14
C VAL A 63 53.06 14.43 46.49
N GLN A 64 54.14 14.33 47.29
CA GLN A 64 55.49 14.20 46.74
C GLN A 64 55.69 12.90 45.96
N ALA A 65 55.16 11.78 46.45
CA ALA A 65 55.21 10.49 45.75
C ALA A 65 54.51 10.56 44.38
N ALA A 66 53.29 11.10 44.34
CA ALA A 66 52.53 11.28 43.10
C ALA A 66 53.25 12.23 42.12
N ARG A 67 53.77 13.35 42.63
CA ARG A 67 54.50 14.35 41.83
C ARG A 67 55.76 13.77 41.19
N ARG A 68 56.55 12.96 41.91
CA ARG A 68 57.76 12.31 41.38
C ARG A 68 57.44 11.29 40.29
N ALA A 69 56.34 10.56 40.44
CA ALA A 69 55.86 9.61 39.43
C ALA A 69 55.16 10.29 38.25
N GLY A 70 54.89 11.59 38.30
CA GLY A 70 54.24 12.33 37.22
C GLY A 70 52.74 12.09 37.09
N VAL A 71 52.06 11.77 38.21
CA VAL A 71 50.61 11.55 38.30
C VAL A 71 49.95 12.57 39.23
N LYS A 72 48.70 12.95 38.98
CA LYS A 72 47.93 13.83 39.87
C LYS A 72 47.40 13.02 41.07
N LEU A 73 47.60 13.53 42.29
CA LEU A 73 46.99 12.94 43.48
C LEU A 73 45.55 13.45 43.64
N LEU A 74 44.60 12.53 43.74
CA LEU A 74 43.21 12.78 44.07
C LEU A 74 42.87 12.21 45.44
N ILE A 75 41.95 12.86 46.14
CA ILE A 75 41.49 12.41 47.46
C ILE A 75 40.00 12.09 47.43
N ASP A 76 39.63 10.99 48.08
CA ASP A 76 38.24 10.65 48.37
C ASP A 76 37.64 11.56 49.43
N VAL A 77 36.56 12.26 49.09
CA VAL A 77 35.89 13.22 49.98
C VAL A 77 34.38 12.99 49.97
N ARG A 78 33.78 13.00 51.17
CA ARG A 78 32.34 13.13 51.40
C ARG A 78 32.04 14.52 51.95
N LEU A 79 31.07 15.23 51.37
CA LEU A 79 30.67 16.56 51.86
C LEU A 79 29.41 16.51 52.72
N ASP A 80 28.56 15.52 52.48
CA ASP A 80 27.24 15.36 53.05
C ASP A 80 27.26 14.95 54.53
N GLU A 81 28.35 14.34 54.99
CA GLU A 81 28.53 13.96 56.40
C GLU A 81 29.97 14.22 56.86
N VAL A 82 30.11 14.64 58.11
CA VAL A 82 31.37 14.69 58.86
C VAL A 82 31.19 14.00 60.21
N GLY A 83 32.28 13.49 60.79
CA GLY A 83 32.23 12.86 62.11
C GLY A 83 31.79 13.89 63.16
N GLY A 84 30.85 13.55 64.03
CA GLY A 84 30.20 14.56 64.90
C GLY A 84 31.10 15.15 66.00
N ALA A 85 32.30 14.63 66.18
CA ALA A 85 33.37 15.22 67.02
C ALA A 85 34.17 16.34 66.31
N SER A 86 33.88 16.64 65.05
CA SER A 86 34.61 17.65 64.26
C SER A 86 34.39 19.07 64.78
N ALA A 87 35.43 19.91 64.72
CA ALA A 87 35.39 21.29 65.21
C ALA A 87 34.28 22.12 64.52
N VAL A 88 34.13 21.97 63.19
CA VAL A 88 33.07 22.66 62.43
C VAL A 88 31.66 22.34 62.91
N VAL A 89 31.41 21.12 63.41
CA VAL A 89 30.10 20.70 63.93
C VAL A 89 29.83 21.34 65.28
N ARG A 90 30.86 21.42 66.14
CA ARG A 90 30.75 22.08 67.45
C ARG A 90 30.58 23.59 67.31
N ASP A 91 31.32 24.19 66.38
CA ASP A 91 31.40 25.65 66.23
C ASP A 91 30.23 26.19 65.39
N ASN A 92 29.64 25.36 64.52
CA ASN A 92 28.49 25.71 63.68
C ASN A 92 27.41 24.60 63.68
N PRO A 93 26.81 24.27 64.85
CA PRO A 93 25.88 23.15 64.98
C PRO A 93 24.61 23.32 64.13
N GLN A 94 24.24 24.57 63.80
CA GLN A 94 23.10 24.88 62.93
C GLN A 94 23.27 24.41 61.48
N TRP A 95 24.50 24.23 61.00
CA TRP A 95 24.78 23.76 59.64
C TRP A 95 24.53 22.26 59.46
N PHE A 96 24.36 21.51 60.56
CA PHE A 96 24.29 20.06 60.54
C PHE A 96 23.02 19.53 61.21
N ARG A 97 22.60 18.33 60.79
CA ARG A 97 21.64 17.50 61.50
C ARG A 97 22.44 16.42 62.25
N ALA A 98 22.46 16.55 63.56
CA ALA A 98 23.07 15.57 64.46
C ALA A 98 22.24 14.27 64.46
N ARG A 99 22.91 13.13 64.24
CA ARG A 99 22.33 11.79 64.34
C ARG A 99 23.17 10.96 65.30
N SER A 100 22.51 10.30 66.25
CA SER A 100 23.13 9.38 67.21
C SER A 100 22.25 8.14 67.30
N THR A 101 22.87 6.96 67.36
CA THR A 101 22.15 5.70 67.54
C THR A 101 21.71 5.48 69.00
N ALA A 102 22.18 6.30 69.95
CA ALA A 102 21.83 6.25 71.36
C ALA A 102 20.48 6.93 71.67
N VAL A 103 19.67 6.31 72.53
CA VAL A 103 18.37 6.85 73.00
C VAL A 103 18.63 8.09 73.90
N PRO A 104 17.95 9.24 73.69
CA PRO A 104 18.27 10.47 74.45
C PRO A 104 17.95 10.35 75.95
N ASP A 105 18.95 10.48 76.85
CA ASP A 105 18.74 10.64 78.30
C ASP A 105 18.71 12.13 78.69
N PRO A 106 17.58 12.66 79.20
CA PRO A 106 17.42 14.09 79.52
C PRO A 106 18.26 14.59 80.70
N ARG A 107 19.00 13.71 81.41
CA ARG A 107 19.87 14.09 82.55
C ARG A 107 21.35 14.24 82.18
N GLN A 108 21.74 13.90 80.96
CA GLN A 108 23.12 14.06 80.49
C GLN A 108 23.18 15.15 79.40
N PRO A 109 24.27 15.94 79.32
CA PRO A 109 24.47 16.83 78.17
C PRO A 109 24.39 16.00 76.89
N ARG A 110 23.70 16.51 75.85
CA ARG A 110 23.49 15.79 74.58
C ARG A 110 24.81 15.15 74.14
N ALA A 111 24.82 13.83 74.01
CA ALA A 111 25.98 13.08 73.55
C ALA A 111 26.50 13.69 72.24
N THR A 112 27.82 13.80 72.10
CA THR A 112 28.44 14.21 70.84
C THR A 112 27.87 13.33 69.74
N PRO A 113 27.23 13.91 68.70
CA PRO A 113 26.61 13.10 67.66
C PRO A 113 27.65 12.18 67.02
N GLU A 114 27.23 10.97 66.66
CA GLU A 114 28.10 10.03 65.95
C GLU A 114 28.30 10.53 64.51
N VAL A 115 27.24 11.06 63.89
CA VAL A 115 27.22 11.61 62.53
C VAL A 115 26.61 13.00 62.52
N ALA A 116 27.23 13.91 61.79
CA ALA A 116 26.67 15.21 61.48
C ALA A 116 26.38 15.31 59.97
N GLU A 117 25.11 15.18 59.59
CA GLU A 117 24.64 15.31 58.21
C GLU A 117 24.54 16.81 57.83
N ALA A 118 25.22 17.24 56.78
CA ALA A 118 25.29 18.62 56.33
C ALA A 118 23.97 19.08 55.68
N ARG A 119 23.48 20.26 56.07
CA ARG A 119 22.17 20.81 55.62
C ARG A 119 22.26 21.61 54.32
N PHE A 120 22.82 21.03 53.26
CA PHE A 120 23.01 21.73 51.98
C PHE A 120 21.73 22.21 51.28
N ALA A 121 20.59 21.58 51.57
CA ALA A 121 19.28 21.94 51.00
C ALA A 121 18.77 23.32 51.46
N TYR A 122 19.26 23.85 52.59
CA TYR A 122 18.81 25.13 53.12
C TYR A 122 19.64 26.28 52.55
N THR A 123 18.98 27.43 52.32
CA THR A 123 19.59 28.54 51.57
C THR A 123 20.79 29.17 52.29
N GLN A 124 20.69 29.40 53.61
CA GLN A 124 21.72 30.09 54.39
C GLN A 124 22.83 29.13 54.82
N GLU A 125 22.48 27.99 55.40
CA GLU A 125 23.40 26.95 55.85
C GLU A 125 24.16 26.33 54.66
N GLY A 126 23.47 26.05 53.55
CA GLY A 126 24.09 25.51 52.35
C GLY A 126 25.12 26.46 51.73
N ALA A 127 24.87 27.78 51.73
CA ALA A 127 25.83 28.75 51.23
C ALA A 127 27.09 28.84 52.13
N ALA A 128 26.89 28.79 53.45
CA ALA A 128 27.99 28.80 54.41
C ALA A 128 28.82 27.51 54.36
N LEU A 129 28.16 26.35 54.20
CA LEU A 129 28.81 25.07 53.96
C LEU A 129 29.62 25.07 52.67
N VAL A 130 29.09 25.65 51.58
CA VAL A 130 29.84 25.81 50.33
C VAL A 130 31.09 26.66 50.54
N GLU A 131 30.98 27.80 51.22
CA GLU A 131 32.14 28.66 51.52
C GLU A 131 33.21 27.94 52.35
N TRP A 132 32.78 27.25 53.40
CA TRP A 132 33.68 26.50 54.28
C TRP A 132 34.39 25.37 53.53
N TRP A 133 33.64 24.56 52.77
CA TRP A 133 34.23 23.48 51.97
C TRP A 133 35.12 24.01 50.86
N SER A 134 34.76 25.10 50.16
CA SER A 134 35.62 25.71 49.16
C SER A 134 36.97 26.13 49.74
N ALA A 135 36.99 26.76 50.92
CA ALA A 135 38.23 27.15 51.59
C ALA A 135 39.09 25.93 51.96
N ARG A 136 38.46 24.86 52.47
CA ARG A 136 39.16 23.63 52.84
C ARG A 136 39.76 22.91 51.64
N LEU A 137 39.01 22.80 50.55
CA LEU A 137 39.48 22.18 49.32
C LEU A 137 40.65 22.98 48.72
N LEU A 138 40.57 24.32 48.72
CA LEU A 138 41.66 25.19 48.28
C LEU A 138 42.92 25.06 49.14
N GLU A 139 42.77 24.86 50.45
CA GLU A 139 43.89 24.58 51.35
C GLU A 139 44.63 23.30 50.95
N TRP A 140 43.89 22.20 50.71
CA TRP A 140 44.48 20.94 50.27
C TRP A 140 45.09 21.04 48.87
N VAL A 141 44.46 21.78 47.96
CA VAL A 141 45.03 22.10 46.65
C VAL A 141 46.35 22.87 46.79
N GLY A 142 46.41 23.83 47.72
CA GLY A 142 47.64 24.58 48.05
C GLY A 142 48.79 23.70 48.54
N GLN A 143 48.48 22.54 49.13
CA GLN A 143 49.46 21.52 49.54
C GLN A 143 49.88 20.59 48.39
N GLY A 144 49.29 20.75 47.19
CA GLY A 144 49.64 20.01 45.96
C GLY A 144 48.68 18.88 45.60
N VAL A 145 47.49 18.82 46.19
CA VAL A 145 46.42 17.91 45.76
C VAL A 145 45.89 18.35 44.40
N GLY A 146 45.83 17.42 43.45
CA GLY A 146 45.45 17.68 42.06
C GLY A 146 43.95 17.56 41.77
N GLY A 147 43.16 17.06 42.72
CA GLY A 147 41.72 16.90 42.55
C GLY A 147 41.05 16.10 43.66
N PHE A 148 39.75 15.87 43.50
CA PHE A 148 38.93 15.18 44.48
C PHE A 148 37.97 14.20 43.78
N ARG A 149 37.87 12.97 44.32
CA ARG A 149 36.80 12.05 43.99
C ARG A 149 35.71 12.17 45.04
N LEU A 150 34.56 12.68 44.64
CA LEU A 150 33.47 13.02 45.55
C LEU A 150 32.51 11.86 45.65
N LEU A 151 32.42 11.31 46.87
CA LEU A 151 31.58 10.18 47.21
C LEU A 151 30.18 10.68 47.59
N GLN A 152 29.14 9.92 47.23
CA GLN A 152 27.73 10.25 47.47
C GLN A 152 27.29 11.64 46.95
N PRO A 153 27.61 12.00 45.68
CA PRO A 153 27.34 13.34 45.15
C PRO A 153 25.86 13.73 45.16
N GLN A 154 24.95 12.75 45.09
CA GLN A 154 23.50 12.95 45.06
C GLN A 154 22.91 13.50 46.37
N GLN A 155 23.65 13.45 47.48
CA GLN A 155 23.21 14.01 48.76
C GLN A 155 23.34 15.54 48.83
N VAL A 156 24.01 16.15 47.84
CA VAL A 156 24.21 17.60 47.77
C VAL A 156 23.48 18.17 46.54
N PRO A 157 22.65 19.22 46.69
CA PRO A 157 21.92 19.82 45.57
C PRO A 157 22.85 20.38 44.49
N VAL A 158 22.47 20.22 43.22
CA VAL A 158 23.24 20.64 42.03
C VAL A 158 23.69 22.10 42.03
N GLN A 159 22.86 23.01 42.57
CA GLN A 159 23.20 24.43 42.67
C GLN A 159 24.41 24.65 43.59
N ARG A 160 24.52 23.88 44.67
CA ARG A 160 25.64 23.95 45.61
C ARG A 160 26.91 23.36 45.03
N TRP A 161 26.79 22.27 44.27
CA TRP A 161 27.92 21.76 43.50
C TRP A 161 28.46 22.80 42.52
N ARG A 162 27.57 23.43 41.75
CA ARG A 162 27.94 24.47 40.79
C ARG A 162 28.65 25.64 41.45
N GLU A 163 28.12 26.12 42.58
CA GLU A 163 28.74 27.20 43.36
C GLU A 163 30.12 26.81 43.90
N LEU A 164 30.23 25.63 44.51
CA LEU A 164 31.48 25.15 45.11
C LEU A 164 32.57 24.91 44.07
N ILE A 165 32.24 24.21 42.98
CA ILE A 165 33.17 23.90 41.90
C ILE A 165 33.63 25.19 41.22
N ALA A 166 32.70 26.09 40.88
CA ALA A 166 33.06 27.38 40.27
C ALA A 166 33.97 28.21 41.18
N ARG A 167 33.74 28.22 42.50
CA ARG A 167 34.60 28.92 43.46
C ARG A 167 36.00 28.32 43.55
N VAL A 168 36.13 26.99 43.58
CA VAL A 168 37.45 26.34 43.63
C VAL A 168 38.18 26.52 42.30
N HIS A 169 37.52 26.34 41.16
CA HIS A 169 38.11 26.55 39.84
C HIS A 169 38.52 28.01 39.59
N ALA A 170 37.82 28.99 40.17
CA ALA A 170 38.25 30.39 40.10
C ALA A 170 39.61 30.63 40.78
N GLY A 171 39.95 29.87 41.82
CA GLY A 171 41.26 29.91 42.49
C GLY A 171 42.29 28.92 41.93
N ALA A 172 41.84 27.80 41.37
CA ALA A 172 42.68 26.71 40.87
C ALA A 172 41.96 25.95 39.73
N PRO A 173 42.04 26.45 38.47
CA PRO A 173 41.28 25.90 37.35
C PRO A 173 41.72 24.49 36.91
N GLU A 174 42.92 24.06 37.29
CA GLU A 174 43.52 22.78 36.90
C GLU A 174 43.12 21.59 37.81
N VAL A 175 42.30 21.87 38.84
CA VAL A 175 41.85 20.91 39.85
C VAL A 175 40.70 20.08 39.30
N VAL A 176 40.81 18.76 39.46
CA VAL A 176 39.81 17.82 38.93
C VAL A 176 38.74 17.51 39.97
N PHE A 177 37.47 17.68 39.62
CA PHE A 177 36.31 17.22 40.39
C PHE A 177 35.68 16.00 39.73
N ALA A 178 35.83 14.84 40.36
CA ALA A 178 35.31 13.56 39.84
C ALA A 178 34.16 13.05 40.72
N ALA A 179 32.94 12.97 40.19
CA ALA A 179 31.77 12.49 40.91
C ALA A 179 31.67 10.95 40.87
N TRP A 180 31.74 10.29 42.03
CA TRP A 180 31.52 8.84 42.11
C TRP A 180 30.03 8.52 41.95
N THR A 181 29.68 7.99 40.78
CA THR A 181 28.31 7.75 40.31
C THR A 181 27.86 6.27 40.15
N PRO A 182 28.73 5.24 40.25
CA PRO A 182 28.28 3.85 40.13
C PRO A 182 27.20 3.48 41.13
N GLY A 183 26.18 2.78 40.66
CA GLY A 183 25.03 2.36 41.48
C GLY A 183 23.97 3.44 41.73
N LEU A 184 24.14 4.66 41.21
CA LEU A 184 23.09 5.68 41.26
C LEU A 184 22.01 5.42 40.20
N GLY A 185 20.74 5.61 40.58
CA GLY A 185 19.63 5.56 39.63
C GLY A 185 19.63 6.77 38.68
N LEU A 186 18.99 6.62 37.52
CA LEU A 186 18.96 7.63 36.45
C LEU A 186 18.47 9.00 36.93
N GLU A 187 17.46 9.03 37.80
CA GLU A 187 16.90 10.27 38.37
C GLU A 187 17.97 11.04 39.18
N ALA A 188 18.79 10.34 39.97
CA ALA A 188 19.86 10.96 40.75
C ALA A 188 20.97 11.52 39.85
N LEU A 189 21.31 10.82 38.76
CA LEU A 189 22.27 11.32 37.77
C LEU A 189 21.76 12.57 37.06
N GLN A 190 20.49 12.58 36.66
CA GLN A 190 19.86 13.74 36.01
C GLN A 190 19.79 14.95 36.94
N GLN A 191 19.52 14.74 38.23
CA GLN A 191 19.52 15.81 39.23
C GLN A 191 20.89 16.47 39.40
N LEU A 192 21.99 15.76 39.12
CA LEU A 192 23.36 16.28 39.18
C LEU A 192 23.82 16.96 37.88
N ALA A 193 23.04 16.88 36.79
CA ALA A 193 23.41 17.46 35.51
C ALA A 193 23.61 18.99 35.61
N GLY A 194 24.71 19.48 35.04
CA GLY A 194 25.07 20.90 35.13
C GLY A 194 25.63 21.34 36.49
N ALA A 195 26.07 20.39 37.33
CA ALA A 195 26.88 20.65 38.52
C ALA A 195 28.29 21.18 38.18
N GLY A 196 28.84 20.81 37.01
CA GLY A 196 30.18 21.24 36.57
C GLY A 196 31.30 20.25 36.91
N PHE A 197 31.00 18.97 37.12
CA PHE A 197 32.02 17.95 37.35
C PHE A 197 32.91 17.72 36.10
N ASP A 198 34.20 17.49 36.34
CA ASP A 198 35.16 17.18 35.29
C ASP A 198 35.07 15.72 34.85
N ALA A 199 34.80 14.81 35.79
CA ALA A 199 34.67 13.39 35.52
C ALA A 199 33.49 12.75 36.29
N ALA A 200 32.91 11.69 35.72
CA ALA A 200 31.93 10.83 36.37
C ALA A 200 32.24 9.36 36.04
N PHE A 201 31.81 8.42 36.88
CA PHE A 201 32.20 7.01 36.77
C PHE A 201 31.01 6.15 36.29
N SER A 202 31.21 5.37 35.24
CA SER A 202 30.16 4.48 34.70
C SER A 202 30.08 3.16 35.43
N SER A 203 28.92 2.52 35.36
CA SER A 203 28.69 1.19 35.92
C SER A 203 29.10 0.08 34.93
N LEU A 204 30.10 0.31 34.07
CA LEU A 204 30.54 -0.64 33.03
C LEU A 204 30.86 -2.03 33.60
N ALA A 205 31.47 -2.11 34.78
CA ALA A 205 31.79 -3.37 35.47
C ALA A 205 30.57 -4.30 35.68
N TRP A 206 29.35 -3.74 35.75
CA TRP A 206 28.12 -4.49 35.93
C TRP A 206 27.34 -4.70 34.62
N TRP A 207 27.86 -4.21 33.49
CA TRP A 207 27.23 -4.37 32.19
C TRP A 207 27.66 -5.66 31.51
N ASP A 208 26.67 -6.45 31.10
CA ASP A 208 26.81 -7.74 30.42
C ASP A 208 26.96 -7.63 28.90
N GLY A 209 27.18 -6.40 28.38
CA GLY A 209 27.22 -6.11 26.95
C GLY A 209 25.85 -6.11 26.26
N ARG A 210 24.75 -6.30 26.99
CA ARG A 210 23.40 -6.44 26.45
C ARG A 210 22.38 -5.52 27.09
N GLY A 211 22.50 -5.17 28.37
CA GLY A 211 21.52 -4.33 29.09
C GLY A 211 21.34 -2.93 28.51
N SER A 212 20.11 -2.49 28.25
CA SER A 212 19.84 -1.15 27.67
C SER A 212 20.10 -0.01 28.66
N TRP A 213 20.03 -0.30 29.96
CA TRP A 213 20.24 0.66 31.03
C TRP A 213 21.60 1.38 30.94
N PHE A 214 22.61 0.73 30.35
CA PHE A 214 23.95 1.30 30.20
C PHE A 214 23.96 2.50 29.25
N PHE A 215 23.13 2.51 28.21
CA PHE A 215 23.04 3.64 27.27
C PHE A 215 22.34 4.85 27.89
N ASP A 216 21.33 4.60 28.74
CA ASP A 216 20.65 5.65 29.50
C ASP A 216 21.60 6.25 30.55
N GLU A 217 22.37 5.39 31.23
CA GLU A 217 23.42 5.80 32.15
C GLU A 217 24.51 6.62 31.45
N ASP A 218 25.09 6.12 30.36
CA ASP A 218 26.14 6.81 29.60
C ASP A 218 25.67 8.19 29.11
N THR A 219 24.44 8.28 28.62
CA THR A 219 23.83 9.57 28.22
C THR A 219 23.75 10.54 29.41
N ALA A 220 23.28 10.07 30.58
CA ALA A 220 23.20 10.89 31.78
C ALA A 220 24.58 11.31 32.31
N LEU A 221 25.57 10.41 32.28
CA LEU A 221 26.94 10.69 32.72
C LEU A 221 27.65 11.68 31.80
N ARG A 222 27.48 11.56 30.47
CA ARG A 222 28.01 12.51 29.49
C ARG A 222 27.36 13.89 29.57
N ALA A 223 26.11 13.97 30.05
CA ALA A 223 25.45 15.25 30.36
C ALA A 223 25.91 15.84 31.71
N LEU A 224 26.38 14.99 32.63
CA LEU A 224 26.82 15.37 33.98
C LEU A 224 28.27 15.86 34.00
N ALA A 225 29.18 15.18 33.28
CA ALA A 225 30.62 15.46 33.31
C ALA A 225 31.30 15.41 31.94
N SER A 226 32.43 16.12 31.82
CA SER A 226 33.21 16.20 30.58
C SER A 226 33.96 14.91 30.23
N GLN A 227 34.18 14.02 31.21
CA GLN A 227 34.77 12.70 31.01
C GLN A 227 33.95 11.62 31.72
N VAL A 228 33.72 10.49 31.05
CA VAL A 228 33.13 9.29 31.67
C VAL A 228 34.24 8.28 31.87
N VAL A 229 34.51 7.92 33.12
CA VAL A 229 35.54 6.98 33.53
C VAL A 229 34.91 5.60 33.69
N ALA A 230 35.41 4.61 32.96
CA ALA A 230 34.97 3.22 33.06
C ALA A 230 35.45 2.57 34.34
N VAL A 231 34.52 2.06 35.16
CA VAL A 231 34.86 1.15 36.26
C VAL A 231 34.94 -0.26 35.69
N LEU A 232 36.08 -0.93 35.88
CA LEU A 232 36.39 -2.18 35.20
C LEU A 232 36.03 -3.44 36.01
N ASP A 233 36.02 -3.36 37.34
CA ASP A 233 35.53 -4.42 38.23
C ASP A 233 34.72 -3.83 39.40
N ALA A 234 33.87 -4.65 40.02
CA ALA A 234 33.04 -4.23 41.14
C ALA A 234 33.90 -4.02 42.42
N PRO A 235 33.68 -2.94 43.20
CA PRO A 235 34.48 -2.62 44.39
C PRO A 235 34.40 -3.65 45.54
N ASP A 236 33.44 -4.57 45.48
CA ASP A 236 33.23 -5.63 46.47
C ASP A 236 34.08 -6.89 46.23
N GLY A 237 34.96 -6.84 45.22
CA GLY A 237 35.85 -7.94 44.83
C GLY A 237 35.21 -8.97 43.89
N THR A 238 33.99 -8.72 43.41
CA THR A 238 33.33 -9.57 42.42
C THR A 238 33.97 -9.33 41.05
N ARG A 239 34.80 -10.27 40.58
CA ARG A 239 35.43 -10.19 39.25
C ARG A 239 34.39 -10.32 38.14
N ALA A 240 34.50 -9.45 37.13
CA ALA A 240 33.76 -9.60 35.89
C ALA A 240 34.02 -10.97 35.22
N ALA A 241 33.00 -11.52 34.57
CA ALA A 241 33.10 -12.82 33.90
C ALA A 241 34.05 -12.83 32.67
N ALA A 242 34.39 -11.65 32.13
CA ALA A 242 35.24 -11.47 30.95
C ALA A 242 36.05 -10.16 31.01
N PRO A 243 37.08 -10.06 31.88
CA PRO A 243 37.82 -8.81 32.13
C PRO A 243 38.48 -8.22 30.88
N GLU A 244 38.93 -9.06 29.94
CA GLU A 244 39.53 -8.61 28.68
C GLU A 244 38.55 -7.83 27.79
N GLN A 245 37.26 -8.23 27.78
CA GLN A 245 36.22 -7.55 27.00
C GLN A 245 35.90 -6.18 27.60
N HIS A 246 35.82 -6.04 28.93
CA HIS A 246 35.60 -4.75 29.59
C HIS A 246 36.76 -3.77 29.37
N TRP A 247 37.99 -4.26 29.31
CA TRP A 247 39.15 -3.41 28.95
C TRP A 247 39.05 -2.90 27.50
N GLN A 248 38.66 -3.76 26.55
CA GLN A 248 38.43 -3.35 25.16
C GLN A 248 37.28 -2.36 25.01
N LEU A 249 36.17 -2.56 25.75
CA LEU A 249 35.03 -1.64 25.77
C LEU A 249 35.41 -0.28 26.36
N ALA A 250 36.12 -0.25 27.49
CA ALA A 250 36.58 1.00 28.10
C ALA A 250 37.50 1.80 27.17
N SER A 251 38.34 1.10 26.41
CA SER A 251 39.17 1.73 25.37
C SER A 251 38.31 2.27 24.21
N ALA A 252 37.35 1.48 23.72
CA ALA A 252 36.47 1.86 22.60
C ALA A 252 35.47 2.98 22.93
N LEU A 253 35.12 3.21 24.20
CA LEU A 253 34.09 4.17 24.63
C LEU A 253 34.63 5.54 25.11
N GLY A 254 35.96 5.73 25.15
CA GLY A 254 36.56 7.02 25.49
C GLY A 254 37.94 6.98 26.17
N GLY A 255 38.50 5.80 26.44
CA GLY A 255 39.90 5.66 26.87
C GLY A 255 40.20 6.15 28.30
N ALA A 256 39.17 6.31 29.13
CA ALA A 256 39.25 6.68 30.54
C ALA A 256 38.72 5.52 31.40
N TRP A 257 39.50 5.08 32.38
CA TRP A 257 39.17 3.93 33.22
C TRP A 257 39.76 4.06 34.61
N LEU A 258 39.24 3.25 35.52
CA LEU A 258 39.69 3.10 36.89
C LEU A 258 40.24 1.69 37.12
N LEU A 259 41.44 1.61 37.70
CA LEU A 259 42.11 0.38 38.12
C LEU A 259 42.23 0.32 39.64
N ASP A 260 42.06 -0.87 40.19
CA ASP A 260 42.46 -1.21 41.56
C ASP A 260 43.85 -1.86 41.63
N ASP A 261 44.26 -2.27 42.83
CA ASP A 261 45.56 -2.91 43.07
C ASP A 261 45.78 -4.20 42.29
N ALA A 262 44.77 -5.07 42.19
CA ALA A 262 44.88 -6.36 41.52
C ALA A 262 44.90 -6.20 39.99
N GLN A 263 44.16 -5.22 39.49
CA GLN A 263 44.08 -4.92 38.06
C GLN A 263 45.33 -4.21 37.55
N LEU A 264 45.93 -3.33 38.35
CA LEU A 264 47.14 -2.60 37.96
C LEU A 264 48.27 -3.56 37.55
N ASP A 265 48.43 -4.65 38.30
CA ASP A 265 49.49 -5.64 38.07
C ASP A 265 49.17 -6.57 36.88
N ALA A 266 47.89 -6.72 36.53
CA ALA A 266 47.41 -7.62 35.47
C ALA A 266 47.10 -6.89 34.14
N PHE A 267 47.21 -5.56 34.08
CA PHE A 267 46.73 -4.75 32.96
C PHE A 267 47.58 -4.91 31.68
N PRO A 268 47.02 -5.40 30.55
CA PRO A 268 47.79 -5.69 29.34
C PRO A 268 48.35 -4.44 28.67
N LEU A 269 49.61 -4.51 28.25
CA LEU A 269 50.29 -3.45 27.50
C LEU A 269 49.60 -3.12 26.16
N ALA A 270 48.96 -4.11 25.50
CA ALA A 270 48.34 -3.95 24.18
C ALA A 270 47.13 -3.00 24.17
N ILE A 271 46.41 -2.89 25.28
CA ILE A 271 45.21 -2.04 25.40
C ILE A 271 45.59 -0.55 25.54
N ARG A 272 46.87 -0.26 25.84
CA ARG A 272 47.39 1.11 25.97
C ARG A 272 47.55 1.85 24.65
N ALA A 273 47.56 1.13 23.52
CA ALA A 273 47.93 1.64 22.19
C ALA A 273 46.76 1.79 21.21
N SER A 274 45.53 1.39 21.56
CA SER A 274 44.39 1.54 20.65
C SER A 274 43.81 2.95 20.74
N ASP A 275 43.78 3.66 19.62
CA ASP A 275 43.10 4.96 19.52
C ASP A 275 41.59 4.73 19.36
N GLY A 276 40.86 4.82 20.48
CA GLY A 276 39.40 4.88 20.45
C GLY A 276 38.88 6.11 19.67
N PRO A 277 37.55 6.26 19.51
CA PRO A 277 36.98 7.52 19.06
C PRO A 277 37.48 8.69 19.93
N PRO A 278 37.54 9.93 19.40
CA PRO A 278 38.18 11.06 20.08
C PRO A 278 37.74 11.21 21.55
N THR A 279 38.69 11.49 22.45
CA THR A 279 38.52 11.49 23.92
C THR A 279 37.64 12.62 24.48
N SER A 280 37.16 13.54 23.63
CA SER A 280 36.27 14.61 24.04
C SER A 280 34.81 14.17 23.94
N ASN A 281 34.11 14.11 25.09
CA ASN A 281 32.68 13.81 25.16
C ASN A 281 31.79 14.85 24.45
N ALA A 282 32.33 15.99 24.00
CA ALA A 282 31.55 17.08 23.46
C ALA A 282 30.82 16.67 22.17
N GLY A 283 29.52 16.37 22.30
CA GLY A 283 28.61 16.14 21.19
C GLY A 283 28.57 14.72 20.63
N MET A 284 29.15 13.73 21.32
CA MET A 284 29.02 12.32 20.95
C MET A 284 27.75 11.70 21.53
N ARG A 285 27.08 10.84 20.75
CA ARG A 285 25.96 10.01 21.20
C ARG A 285 26.18 8.55 20.85
N LEU A 286 25.89 7.66 21.79
CA LEU A 286 25.84 6.22 21.56
C LEU A 286 24.40 5.84 21.20
N ARG A 287 24.20 5.28 20.01
CA ARG A 287 22.87 4.81 19.56
C ARG A 287 22.91 3.31 19.30
N PRO A 288 22.14 2.49 20.04
CA PRO A 288 22.06 1.06 19.74
C PRO A 288 21.37 0.84 18.39
N LEU A 289 21.94 0.01 17.52
CA LEU A 289 21.46 -0.25 16.16
C LEU A 289 20.83 -1.64 15.98
N LEU A 290 21.44 -2.67 16.54
CA LEU A 290 20.96 -4.06 16.43
C LEU A 290 21.06 -4.75 17.79
N ARG A 291 19.99 -5.49 18.14
CA ARG A 291 19.87 -6.24 19.38
C ARG A 291 18.99 -7.47 19.11
N GLU A 292 19.62 -8.61 18.85
CA GLU A 292 18.94 -9.88 18.66
C GLU A 292 19.51 -10.97 19.58
N ALA A 293 18.78 -12.09 19.68
CA ALA A 293 19.14 -13.30 20.41
C ALA A 293 20.44 -14.00 19.94
N THR A 294 21.17 -13.37 19.02
CA THR A 294 22.38 -13.88 18.33
C THR A 294 23.68 -13.59 19.08
N GLY A 295 23.66 -12.77 20.14
CA GLY A 295 24.85 -12.39 20.91
C GLY A 295 25.62 -11.19 20.36
N LEU A 296 25.20 -10.59 19.24
CA LEU A 296 25.78 -9.37 18.66
C LEU A 296 25.11 -8.11 19.22
N THR A 297 25.89 -7.18 19.76
CA THR A 297 25.46 -5.81 20.07
C THR A 297 26.15 -4.84 19.12
N ALA A 298 25.38 -4.01 18.43
CA ALA A 298 25.89 -2.99 17.53
C ALA A 298 25.51 -1.59 18.01
N VAL A 299 26.49 -0.70 18.12
CA VAL A 299 26.32 0.67 18.65
C VAL A 299 26.93 1.66 17.67
N ALA A 300 26.13 2.61 17.19
CA ALA A 300 26.63 3.76 16.45
C ALA A 300 27.22 4.79 17.43
N VAL A 301 28.39 5.30 17.09
CA VAL A 301 29.04 6.43 17.76
C VAL A 301 28.89 7.64 16.85
N GLU A 302 27.98 8.55 17.18
CA GLU A 302 27.60 9.69 16.35
C GLU A 302 28.34 10.96 16.79
N PRO A 303 29.34 11.46 16.03
CA PRO A 303 29.93 12.76 16.28
C PRO A 303 29.04 13.89 15.73
N LEU A 304 29.01 15.03 16.42
CA LEU A 304 28.28 16.22 15.98
C LEU A 304 28.84 16.74 14.64
N GLY A 305 28.11 16.49 13.54
CA GLY A 305 28.45 16.96 12.18
C GLY A 305 29.38 16.05 11.37
N GLY A 306 29.60 14.79 11.78
CA GLY A 306 30.38 13.80 11.02
C GLY A 306 29.62 12.50 10.78
N LEU A 307 30.21 11.59 9.99
CA LEU A 307 29.63 10.26 9.79
C LEU A 307 29.78 9.41 11.07
N PRO A 308 28.78 8.58 11.42
CA PRO A 308 28.85 7.73 12.59
C PRO A 308 29.93 6.66 12.43
N SER A 309 30.65 6.34 13.50
CA SER A 309 31.44 5.10 13.58
C SER A 309 30.56 3.97 14.12
N LEU A 310 30.92 2.72 13.85
CA LEU A 310 30.19 1.54 14.33
C LEU A 310 31.06 0.73 15.29
N LEU A 311 30.57 0.54 16.51
CA LEU A 311 31.11 -0.38 17.51
C LEU A 311 30.30 -1.66 17.48
N LEU A 312 30.96 -2.80 17.21
CA LEU A 312 30.36 -4.12 17.29
C LEU A 312 30.94 -4.91 18.45
N ILE A 313 30.08 -5.61 19.19
CA ILE A 313 30.42 -6.33 20.42
C ILE A 313 29.83 -7.73 20.31
N ASN A 314 30.67 -8.76 20.46
CA ASN A 314 30.20 -10.13 20.67
C ASN A 314 30.04 -10.40 22.16
N GLY A 315 28.80 -10.33 22.66
CA GLY A 315 28.46 -10.63 24.05
C GLY A 315 28.34 -12.13 24.37
N ASP A 316 28.77 -13.03 23.47
CA ASP A 316 28.97 -14.45 23.74
C ASP A 316 30.48 -14.73 23.86
N THR A 317 30.92 -15.16 25.03
CA THR A 317 32.34 -15.48 25.32
C THR A 317 32.75 -16.88 24.87
N ARG A 318 31.84 -17.64 24.26
CA ARG A 318 32.04 -19.03 23.82
C ARG A 318 31.85 -19.24 22.32
N HIS A 319 31.10 -18.40 21.61
CA HIS A 319 30.76 -18.62 20.20
C HIS A 319 31.07 -17.42 19.30
N VAL A 320 31.40 -17.73 18.03
CA VAL A 320 31.57 -16.76 16.95
C VAL A 320 30.20 -16.24 16.50
N VAL A 321 30.07 -14.93 16.28
CA VAL A 321 28.80 -14.31 15.88
C VAL A 321 28.93 -13.61 14.51
N PRO A 322 28.07 -13.92 13.52
CA PRO A 322 28.10 -13.29 12.20
C PRO A 322 27.61 -11.84 12.24
N VAL A 323 28.18 -11.00 11.37
CA VAL A 323 27.89 -9.57 11.25
C VAL A 323 26.98 -9.31 10.04
N PRO A 324 25.74 -8.80 10.23
CA PRO A 324 24.83 -8.46 9.14
C PRO A 324 25.18 -7.09 8.51
N ALA A 325 26.24 -7.08 7.69
CA ALA A 325 26.83 -5.85 7.14
C ALA A 325 25.83 -4.93 6.41
N SER A 326 24.89 -5.48 5.63
CA SER A 326 23.90 -4.72 4.87
C SER A 326 22.89 -3.99 5.75
N ASP A 327 22.50 -4.61 6.86
CA ASP A 327 21.52 -4.03 7.79
C ASP A 327 22.18 -2.95 8.65
N LEU A 328 23.43 -3.18 9.06
CA LEU A 328 24.23 -2.19 9.80
C LEU A 328 24.51 -0.93 8.97
N LEU A 329 24.87 -1.07 7.69
CA LEU A 329 25.07 0.09 6.79
C LEU A 329 23.79 0.91 6.60
N ARG A 330 22.63 0.24 6.45
CA ARG A 330 21.33 0.94 6.39
C ARG A 330 21.00 1.74 7.65
N LEU A 331 21.39 1.23 8.81
CA LEU A 331 21.13 1.86 10.12
C LEU A 331 22.05 3.06 10.41
N LEU A 332 23.20 3.14 9.73
CA LEU A 332 24.18 4.23 9.84
C LEU A 332 23.95 5.38 8.84
N GLY A 333 23.06 5.21 7.85
CA GLY A 333 22.68 6.28 6.91
C GLY A 333 23.65 6.43 5.73
N ASP A 334 24.28 7.60 5.61
CA ASP A 334 25.04 8.07 4.42
C ASP A 334 26.41 7.37 4.22
N ALA A 335 26.59 6.14 4.69
CA ALA A 335 27.82 5.37 4.56
C ALA A 335 27.71 4.29 3.47
N GLU A 336 28.64 4.23 2.51
CA GLU A 336 28.69 3.14 1.51
C GLU A 336 29.48 1.92 2.00
N ALA A 337 30.38 2.12 2.95
CA ALA A 337 31.21 1.08 3.54
C ALA A 337 31.69 1.48 4.94
N LEU A 338 32.21 0.48 5.66
CA LEU A 338 32.75 0.61 7.00
C LEU A 338 34.16 0.02 7.03
N VAL A 339 35.15 0.73 7.57
CA VAL A 339 36.55 0.28 7.58
C VAL A 339 37.08 0.21 9.00
N ALA A 340 37.58 -0.96 9.42
CA ALA A 340 38.24 -1.19 10.70
C ALA A 340 39.73 -0.79 10.64
N GLU A 341 40.35 -0.57 11.81
CA GLU A 341 41.75 -0.12 11.91
C GLU A 341 42.78 -1.09 11.31
N ASN A 342 42.47 -2.39 11.34
CA ASN A 342 43.28 -3.44 10.71
C ASN A 342 43.11 -3.52 9.18
N GLY A 343 42.39 -2.57 8.57
CA GLY A 343 42.16 -2.48 7.12
C GLY A 343 41.01 -3.34 6.59
N ARG A 344 40.29 -4.06 7.46
CA ARG A 344 39.12 -4.84 7.05
C ARG A 344 37.95 -3.91 6.69
N SER A 345 37.23 -4.23 5.62
CA SER A 345 36.09 -3.45 5.13
C SER A 345 34.80 -4.27 5.17
N LEU A 346 33.78 -3.73 5.84
CA LEU A 346 32.41 -4.18 5.78
C LEU A 346 31.72 -3.43 4.63
N SER A 347 31.40 -4.17 3.58
CA SER A 347 30.52 -3.75 2.48
C SER A 347 29.40 -4.77 2.33
N GLY A 348 28.27 -4.40 1.71
CA GLY A 348 27.07 -5.24 1.62
C GLY A 348 27.23 -6.63 0.94
N ALA A 349 28.44 -7.02 0.53
CA ALA A 349 28.77 -8.29 -0.11
C ALA A 349 29.63 -9.25 0.72
N MET A 350 30.20 -8.85 1.87
CA MET A 350 31.09 -9.72 2.68
C MET A 350 30.41 -10.20 3.97
N LEU A 351 30.46 -11.52 4.20
CA LEU A 351 30.14 -12.14 5.48
C LEU A 351 31.36 -12.00 6.40
N GLU A 352 31.25 -11.16 7.42
CA GLU A 352 32.25 -11.05 8.48
C GLU A 352 31.68 -11.61 9.79
N ALA A 353 32.56 -12.01 10.71
CA ALA A 353 32.17 -12.51 12.02
C ALA A 353 33.07 -11.91 13.12
N LEU A 354 32.58 -11.95 14.35
CA LEU A 354 33.31 -11.60 15.57
C LEU A 354 33.63 -12.86 16.36
N GLU A 355 34.88 -12.97 16.79
CA GLU A 355 35.33 -14.04 17.70
C GLU A 355 34.65 -13.92 19.08
N PRO A 356 34.59 -15.00 19.88
CA PRO A 356 33.98 -14.96 21.21
C PRO A 356 34.54 -13.83 22.07
N GLY A 357 33.68 -12.96 22.58
CA GLY A 357 34.07 -11.79 23.40
C GLY A 357 34.67 -10.60 22.63
N GLU A 358 34.86 -10.68 21.31
CA GLU A 358 35.52 -9.64 20.51
C GLU A 358 34.74 -8.31 20.47
N VAL A 359 35.48 -7.19 20.55
CA VAL A 359 34.98 -5.83 20.32
C VAL A 359 35.71 -5.23 19.12
N ARG A 360 34.99 -4.69 18.13
CA ARG A 360 35.57 -4.11 16.92
C ARG A 360 34.94 -2.75 16.56
N VAL A 361 35.79 -1.79 16.19
CA VAL A 361 35.37 -0.45 15.77
C VAL A 361 35.57 -0.29 14.26
N TYR A 362 34.55 0.21 13.57
CA TYR A 362 34.57 0.57 12.15
C TYR A 362 34.30 2.06 11.97
N ARG A 363 35.02 2.69 11.03
CA ARG A 363 34.77 4.07 10.59
C ARG A 363 33.97 4.08 9.30
N SER A 364 32.96 4.94 9.21
CA SER A 364 32.13 5.07 8.01
C SER A 364 32.87 5.76 6.86
N VAL A 365 32.62 5.27 5.65
CA VAL A 365 33.05 5.88 4.38
C VAL A 365 31.83 6.54 3.74
N PRO A 366 31.86 7.86 3.44
CA PRO A 366 30.73 8.57 2.84
C PRO A 366 30.30 7.92 1.54
N ALA A 367 29.00 7.77 1.35
CA ALA A 367 28.44 7.30 0.10
C ALA A 367 28.80 8.25 -1.04
N ARG A 368 29.32 7.69 -2.14
CA ARG A 368 29.56 8.47 -3.35
C ARG A 368 28.22 8.93 -3.93
N HIS A 369 28.11 10.22 -4.19
CA HIS A 369 26.94 10.76 -4.87
C HIS A 369 26.85 10.21 -6.30
N VAL A 370 25.68 9.73 -6.69
CA VAL A 370 25.39 9.42 -8.10
C VAL A 370 25.17 10.75 -8.83
N LEU A 371 26.23 11.27 -9.44
CA LEU A 371 26.15 12.48 -10.27
C LEU A 371 25.59 12.12 -11.64
N ALA A 372 24.27 12.17 -11.79
CA ALA A 372 23.62 12.08 -13.09
C ALA A 372 23.83 13.39 -13.85
N VAL A 373 24.84 13.46 -14.74
CA VAL A 373 24.88 14.52 -15.75
C VAL A 373 23.78 14.18 -16.77
N PRO A 374 22.68 14.95 -16.84
CA PRO A 374 21.59 14.61 -17.74
C PRO A 374 22.09 14.64 -19.19
N ARG A 375 21.72 13.64 -19.99
CA ARG A 375 22.09 13.53 -21.42
C ARG A 375 21.71 14.78 -22.25
N MET A 376 20.77 15.59 -21.76
CA MET A 376 20.48 16.94 -22.24
C MET A 376 20.38 17.90 -21.05
N ARG A 377 21.17 18.97 -21.04
CA ARG A 377 20.86 20.16 -20.23
C ARG A 377 19.84 21.00 -21.02
N PRO A 378 18.54 20.99 -20.69
CA PRO A 378 17.59 21.81 -21.41
C PRO A 378 18.00 23.28 -21.27
N ARG A 379 18.11 23.98 -22.41
CA ARG A 379 18.32 25.44 -22.40
C ARG A 379 17.11 26.09 -21.72
N ALA A 380 17.30 27.20 -21.00
CA ALA A 380 16.22 27.89 -20.31
C ALA A 380 15.02 28.23 -21.22
N GLN A 381 15.27 28.54 -22.49
CA GLN A 381 14.21 28.77 -23.48
C GLN A 381 13.37 27.52 -23.79
N ALA A 382 13.98 26.33 -23.76
CA ALA A 382 13.26 25.07 -23.90
C ALA A 382 12.47 24.71 -22.63
N ALA A 383 13.02 25.03 -21.44
CA ALA A 383 12.32 24.86 -20.17
C ALA A 383 11.14 25.82 -20.02
N GLY A 384 11.25 27.07 -20.50
CA GLY A 384 10.15 28.03 -20.51
C GLY A 384 9.00 27.69 -21.46
N ALA A 385 9.19 26.74 -22.37
CA ALA A 385 8.15 26.19 -23.24
C ALA A 385 7.49 24.92 -22.65
N TRP A 386 7.91 24.47 -21.46
CA TRP A 386 7.27 23.34 -20.79
C TRP A 386 5.86 23.71 -20.31
N PRO A 387 4.95 22.72 -20.20
CA PRO A 387 3.62 22.94 -19.66
C PRO A 387 3.71 23.59 -18.27
N ARG A 388 3.09 24.76 -18.12
CA ARG A 388 3.01 25.48 -16.84
C ARG A 388 1.80 25.05 -16.03
N VAL A 389 0.67 24.79 -16.69
CA VAL A 389 -0.52 24.27 -16.04
C VAL A 389 -0.42 22.75 -16.00
N CYS A 390 -0.43 22.19 -14.80
CA CYS A 390 -0.34 20.76 -14.57
C CYS A 390 -1.69 20.10 -14.88
N ILE A 391 -1.65 18.94 -15.55
CA ILE A 391 -2.80 18.07 -15.77
C ILE A 391 -2.38 16.65 -15.42
N GLU A 392 -3.06 16.06 -14.45
CA GLU A 392 -2.71 14.78 -13.85
C GLU A 392 -3.96 13.91 -13.65
N SER A 393 -3.75 12.63 -13.32
CA SER A 393 -4.81 11.68 -12.90
C SER A 393 -6.08 11.68 -13.77
N VAL A 394 -5.92 11.75 -15.10
CA VAL A 394 -7.05 11.75 -16.05
C VAL A 394 -7.77 10.40 -16.01
N THR A 395 -9.08 10.43 -15.79
CA THR A 395 -9.98 9.27 -15.76
C THR A 395 -11.22 9.53 -16.63
N PRO A 396 -11.89 8.49 -17.16
CA PRO A 396 -11.55 7.07 -17.05
C PRO A 396 -10.35 6.70 -17.92
N SER A 397 -9.57 5.72 -17.49
CA SER A 397 -8.34 5.31 -18.17
C SER A 397 -8.02 3.85 -17.89
N VAL A 398 -7.50 3.14 -18.89
CA VAL A 398 -6.97 1.78 -18.72
C VAL A 398 -5.51 1.78 -19.16
N ASP A 399 -4.62 1.43 -18.21
CA ASP A 399 -3.17 1.42 -18.38
C ASP A 399 -2.66 2.75 -18.98
N ASN A 400 -3.09 3.88 -18.39
CA ASN A 400 -2.72 5.24 -18.81
C ASN A 400 -3.04 5.53 -20.29
N GLY A 401 -4.24 5.14 -20.73
CA GLY A 401 -4.74 5.36 -22.08
C GLY A 401 -4.20 4.40 -23.15
N ARG A 402 -3.39 3.40 -22.77
CA ARG A 402 -2.94 2.36 -23.70
C ARG A 402 -4.11 1.60 -24.31
N PHE A 403 -5.12 1.25 -23.51
CA PHE A 403 -6.31 0.54 -23.96
C PHE A 403 -7.55 1.42 -23.87
N PRO A 404 -8.54 1.22 -24.76
CA PRO A 404 -9.78 1.96 -24.67
C PRO A 404 -10.60 1.51 -23.46
N VAL A 405 -11.28 2.46 -22.84
CA VAL A 405 -12.38 2.15 -21.92
C VAL A 405 -13.60 1.76 -22.73
N LYS A 406 -14.52 0.97 -22.17
CA LYS A 406 -15.69 0.47 -22.88
C LYS A 406 -16.97 1.01 -22.30
N ARG A 407 -17.87 1.42 -23.17
CA ARG A 407 -19.21 1.93 -22.83
C ARG A 407 -20.22 1.52 -23.89
N THR A 408 -21.46 1.90 -23.69
CA THR A 408 -22.56 1.65 -24.62
C THR A 408 -22.93 2.94 -25.34
N VAL A 409 -23.38 2.83 -26.59
CA VAL A 409 -24.01 3.96 -27.30
C VAL A 409 -25.20 4.49 -26.48
N GLY A 410 -25.31 5.81 -26.37
CA GLY A 410 -26.26 6.51 -25.49
C GLY A 410 -25.70 6.84 -24.10
N ASP A 411 -24.59 6.22 -23.68
CA ASP A 411 -23.94 6.55 -22.40
C ASP A 411 -23.29 7.94 -22.44
N ARG A 412 -23.03 8.49 -21.25
CA ARG A 412 -22.19 9.67 -21.06
C ARG A 412 -20.85 9.27 -20.44
N ILE A 413 -19.76 9.83 -20.94
CA ILE A 413 -18.43 9.65 -20.38
C ILE A 413 -18.17 10.74 -19.36
N CYS A 414 -18.12 10.37 -18.09
CA CYS A 414 -17.67 11.26 -17.01
C CYS A 414 -16.14 11.30 -17.00
N VAL A 415 -15.57 12.39 -17.53
CA VAL A 415 -14.12 12.62 -17.51
C VAL A 415 -13.77 13.45 -16.28
N GLU A 416 -12.71 13.06 -15.60
CA GLU A 416 -12.13 13.82 -14.50
C GLU A 416 -10.62 13.93 -14.63
N ALA A 417 -10.06 15.02 -14.11
CA ALA A 417 -8.62 15.27 -14.07
C ALA A 417 -8.26 16.12 -12.86
N ASP A 418 -7.04 15.97 -12.38
CA ASP A 418 -6.44 16.90 -11.42
C ASP A 418 -5.74 17.97 -12.24
N ALA A 419 -6.08 19.25 -12.03
CA ALA A 419 -5.48 20.33 -12.79
C ALA A 419 -5.28 21.57 -11.91
N PHE A 420 -4.05 22.09 -11.92
CA PHE A 420 -3.60 23.19 -11.08
C PHE A 420 -2.39 23.92 -11.71
N CYS A 421 -2.06 25.11 -11.21
CA CYS A 421 -0.95 25.93 -11.68
C CYS A 421 -0.22 26.52 -10.47
N ASP A 422 1.03 26.95 -10.63
CA ASP A 422 1.73 27.75 -9.64
C ASP A 422 1.00 29.08 -9.34
N GLY A 423 1.14 29.59 -8.11
CA GLY A 423 0.52 30.85 -7.69
C GLY A 423 -0.90 30.69 -7.16
N HIS A 424 -1.73 31.73 -7.35
CA HIS A 424 -3.12 31.80 -6.85
C HIS A 424 -4.14 32.12 -7.94
N ASP A 425 -3.69 32.12 -9.20
CA ASP A 425 -4.51 32.45 -10.34
C ASP A 425 -5.53 31.33 -10.60
N ARG A 426 -6.69 31.72 -11.13
CA ARG A 426 -7.72 30.77 -11.57
C ARG A 426 -7.27 30.12 -12.89
N ILE A 427 -7.66 28.87 -13.05
CA ILE A 427 -7.48 28.12 -14.30
C ILE A 427 -8.86 27.76 -14.87
N ALA A 428 -8.88 27.48 -16.16
CA ALA A 428 -9.98 26.80 -16.83
C ALA A 428 -9.48 25.47 -17.38
N VAL A 429 -10.38 24.49 -17.41
CA VAL A 429 -10.10 23.13 -17.85
C VAL A 429 -11.22 22.70 -18.78
N ALA A 430 -10.88 22.04 -19.88
CA ALA A 430 -11.83 21.52 -20.85
C ALA A 430 -11.47 20.11 -21.31
N VAL A 431 -12.50 19.35 -21.67
CA VAL A 431 -12.34 18.09 -22.42
C VAL A 431 -12.56 18.37 -23.88
N LEU A 432 -11.68 17.82 -24.71
CA LEU A 432 -11.87 17.72 -26.15
C LEU A 432 -12.25 16.28 -26.48
N TRP A 433 -13.29 16.06 -27.29
CA TRP A 433 -13.62 14.71 -27.77
C TRP A 433 -14.08 14.70 -29.23
N ARG A 434 -14.00 13.53 -29.87
CA ARG A 434 -14.55 13.29 -31.21
C ARG A 434 -14.73 11.79 -31.49
N PRO A 435 -15.65 11.40 -32.40
CA PRO A 435 -15.55 10.12 -33.09
C PRO A 435 -14.22 10.01 -33.85
N ALA A 436 -13.62 8.82 -33.92
CA ALA A 436 -12.31 8.62 -34.57
C ALA A 436 -12.30 8.95 -36.08
N ASP A 437 -13.46 8.91 -36.75
CA ASP A 437 -13.63 9.28 -38.15
C ASP A 437 -13.86 10.79 -38.37
N ALA A 438 -14.07 11.56 -37.29
CA ALA A 438 -14.29 13.00 -37.37
C ALA A 438 -12.96 13.78 -37.38
N LYS A 439 -12.91 14.84 -38.21
CA LYS A 439 -11.74 15.72 -38.28
C LYS A 439 -11.71 16.75 -37.15
N THR A 440 -12.87 17.27 -36.76
CA THR A 440 -13.02 18.34 -35.77
C THR A 440 -13.25 17.78 -34.37
N TRP A 441 -12.69 18.48 -33.36
CA TRP A 441 -12.92 18.19 -31.94
C TRP A 441 -14.10 19.00 -31.43
N ALA A 442 -15.00 18.37 -30.68
CA ALA A 442 -15.91 19.06 -29.79
C ALA A 442 -15.20 19.39 -28.47
N SER A 443 -15.69 20.40 -27.74
CA SER A 443 -15.11 20.84 -26.47
C SER A 443 -16.19 21.15 -25.44
N ALA A 444 -15.91 20.86 -24.17
CA ALA A 444 -16.78 21.20 -23.05
C ALA A 444 -15.95 21.60 -21.83
N PRO A 445 -16.33 22.68 -21.14
CA PRO A 445 -15.66 23.07 -19.91
C PRO A 445 -15.88 22.03 -18.81
N MET A 446 -14.91 21.91 -17.91
CA MET A 446 -14.98 21.10 -16.70
C MET A 446 -15.35 21.98 -15.51
N ARG A 447 -16.10 21.40 -14.57
CA ARG A 447 -16.44 22.03 -13.28
C ARG A 447 -15.50 21.53 -12.19
N VAL A 448 -15.15 22.41 -11.26
CA VAL A 448 -14.38 22.05 -10.06
C VAL A 448 -15.24 21.24 -9.08
N LEU A 449 -14.64 20.20 -8.49
CA LEU A 449 -15.24 19.37 -7.43
C LEU A 449 -14.62 19.65 -6.05
N GLY A 450 -13.47 20.33 -6.00
CA GLY A 450 -12.66 20.57 -4.81
C GLY A 450 -11.29 19.90 -4.90
N ASN A 451 -10.30 20.41 -4.16
CA ASN A 451 -8.92 19.91 -4.16
C ASN A 451 -8.36 19.70 -5.58
N ASP A 452 -8.52 20.72 -6.44
CA ASP A 452 -8.05 20.74 -7.84
C ASP A 452 -8.57 19.62 -8.74
N ARG A 453 -9.62 18.91 -8.31
CA ARG A 453 -10.32 17.90 -9.12
C ARG A 453 -11.37 18.56 -9.99
N TRP A 454 -11.37 18.23 -11.28
CA TRP A 454 -12.30 18.74 -12.28
C TRP A 454 -13.12 17.60 -12.88
N ARG A 455 -14.35 17.88 -13.30
CA ARG A 455 -15.24 16.91 -13.96
C ARG A 455 -16.02 17.52 -15.12
N THR A 456 -16.20 16.78 -16.20
CA THR A 456 -17.25 17.05 -17.21
C THR A 456 -17.78 15.76 -17.79
N GLU A 457 -18.82 15.86 -18.62
CA GLU A 457 -19.41 14.71 -19.30
C GLU A 457 -19.70 15.00 -20.76
N PHE A 458 -19.40 14.04 -21.64
CA PHE A 458 -19.80 14.10 -23.05
C PHE A 458 -20.59 12.84 -23.48
N PRO A 459 -21.55 12.96 -24.43
CA PRO A 459 -22.36 11.83 -24.88
C PRO A 459 -21.65 10.96 -25.93
N LEU A 460 -21.99 9.67 -25.97
CA LEU A 460 -21.63 8.74 -27.04
C LEU A 460 -22.82 8.51 -27.97
N GLU A 461 -22.84 9.17 -29.13
CA GLU A 461 -24.03 9.21 -30.01
C GLU A 461 -24.03 8.12 -31.10
N ARG A 462 -22.86 7.52 -31.36
CA ARG A 462 -22.63 6.53 -32.42
C ARG A 462 -21.87 5.33 -31.87
N ILE A 463 -22.09 4.15 -32.43
CA ILE A 463 -21.26 2.96 -32.19
C ILE A 463 -19.91 3.16 -32.89
N GLY A 464 -18.80 2.84 -32.21
CA GLY A 464 -17.44 2.94 -32.71
C GLY A 464 -16.46 3.54 -31.70
N THR A 465 -15.23 3.79 -32.16
CA THR A 465 -14.17 4.38 -31.33
C THR A 465 -14.31 5.90 -31.24
N TYR A 466 -14.19 6.44 -30.04
CA TYR A 466 -14.07 7.86 -29.74
C TYR A 466 -12.69 8.15 -29.15
N GLU A 467 -12.23 9.38 -29.36
CA GLU A 467 -11.01 9.91 -28.78
C GLU A 467 -11.35 11.07 -27.85
N PHE A 468 -10.66 11.19 -26.73
CA PHE A 468 -10.73 12.38 -25.87
C PHE A 468 -9.38 12.81 -25.29
N ARG A 469 -9.30 14.10 -24.95
CA ARG A 469 -8.14 14.76 -24.33
C ARG A 469 -8.60 15.75 -23.27
N VAL A 470 -7.69 16.09 -22.37
CA VAL A 470 -7.90 17.17 -21.39
C VAL A 470 -6.90 18.28 -21.68
N GLU A 471 -7.39 19.51 -21.67
CA GLU A 471 -6.58 20.72 -21.75
C GLU A 471 -6.90 21.65 -20.60
N ALA A 472 -5.91 22.43 -20.18
CA ALA A 472 -6.04 23.42 -19.13
C ALA A 472 -5.19 24.65 -19.44
N TRP A 473 -5.62 25.80 -18.98
CA TRP A 473 -4.93 27.08 -19.19
C TRP A 473 -5.22 28.04 -18.04
N ARG A 474 -4.41 29.09 -17.93
CA ARG A 474 -4.64 30.15 -16.95
C ARG A 474 -5.81 31.02 -17.42
N ASP A 475 -6.84 31.17 -16.60
CA ASP A 475 -8.00 32.01 -16.91
C ASP A 475 -7.76 33.41 -16.33
N VAL A 476 -7.29 34.32 -17.20
CA VAL A 476 -6.94 35.69 -16.83
C VAL A 476 -8.17 36.46 -16.38
N PHE A 477 -9.29 36.31 -17.07
CA PHE A 477 -10.51 37.04 -16.74
C PHE A 477 -11.15 36.52 -15.46
N ALA A 478 -11.25 35.20 -15.26
CA ALA A 478 -11.79 34.64 -14.02
C ALA A 478 -10.92 34.97 -12.79
N THR A 479 -9.60 35.06 -12.97
CA THR A 479 -8.69 35.52 -11.91
C THR A 479 -9.01 36.96 -11.52
N LEU A 480 -9.02 37.86 -12.50
CA LEU A 480 -9.32 39.27 -12.30
C LEU A 480 -10.73 39.48 -11.71
N HIS A 481 -11.73 38.77 -12.24
CA HIS A 481 -13.10 38.78 -11.74
C HIS A 481 -13.17 38.39 -10.26
N ALA A 482 -12.49 37.30 -9.86
CA ALA A 482 -12.49 36.85 -8.47
C ALA A 482 -11.84 37.87 -7.52
N ASP A 483 -10.77 38.52 -7.95
CA ASP A 483 -10.09 39.53 -7.16
C ASP A 483 -10.87 40.84 -7.07
N LEU A 484 -11.51 41.25 -8.16
CA LEU A 484 -12.43 42.39 -8.19
C LEU A 484 -13.64 42.16 -7.28
N GLU A 485 -14.20 40.94 -7.25
CA GLU A 485 -15.33 40.63 -6.39
C GLU A 485 -14.95 40.68 -4.90
N LYS A 486 -13.75 40.23 -4.53
CA LYS A 486 -13.22 40.40 -3.16
C LYS A 486 -13.04 41.88 -2.81
N LYS A 487 -12.44 42.67 -3.72
CA LYS A 487 -12.27 44.13 -3.53
C LYS A 487 -13.61 44.85 -3.42
N ARG A 488 -14.61 44.46 -4.22
CA ARG A 488 -15.98 44.98 -4.17
C ARG A 488 -16.63 44.68 -2.82
N ALA A 489 -16.54 43.44 -2.35
CA ALA A 489 -17.07 43.05 -1.04
C ALA A 489 -16.38 43.78 0.13
N ALA A 490 -15.09 44.08 0.00
CA ALA A 490 -14.32 44.84 0.99
C ALA A 490 -14.46 46.37 0.87
N ASN A 491 -15.19 46.87 -0.13
CA ASN A 491 -15.28 48.30 -0.47
C ASN A 491 -13.91 48.96 -0.73
N THR A 492 -12.98 48.25 -1.37
CA THR A 492 -11.61 48.71 -1.68
C THR A 492 -11.30 48.83 -3.17
N VAL A 493 -12.33 48.82 -4.03
CA VAL A 493 -12.18 48.95 -5.49
C VAL A 493 -11.62 50.33 -5.84
N LEU A 494 -10.53 50.36 -6.60
CA LEU A 494 -9.93 51.58 -7.16
C LEU A 494 -10.32 51.74 -8.64
N PRO A 495 -10.37 52.98 -9.18
CA PRO A 495 -10.65 53.20 -10.60
C PRO A 495 -9.72 52.43 -11.56
N VAL A 496 -8.45 52.25 -11.18
CA VAL A 496 -7.47 51.48 -11.96
C VAL A 496 -7.84 50.00 -12.08
N ASP A 497 -8.47 49.42 -11.06
CA ASP A 497 -8.89 48.01 -11.07
C ASP A 497 -9.96 47.76 -12.15
N VAL A 498 -10.87 48.74 -12.33
CA VAL A 498 -11.92 48.68 -13.36
C VAL A 498 -11.33 48.92 -14.75
N GLN A 499 -10.37 49.84 -14.88
CA GLN A 499 -9.67 50.07 -16.15
C GLN A 499 -8.94 48.83 -16.64
N GLU A 500 -8.28 48.08 -15.75
CA GLU A 500 -7.63 46.81 -16.08
C GLU A 500 -8.65 45.79 -16.61
N ALA A 501 -9.81 45.66 -15.95
CA ALA A 501 -10.86 44.75 -16.38
C ALA A 501 -11.43 45.11 -17.76
N VAL A 502 -11.67 46.40 -18.00
CA VAL A 502 -12.15 46.88 -19.30
C VAL A 502 -11.11 46.63 -20.40
N ALA A 503 -9.83 46.82 -20.12
CA ALA A 503 -8.75 46.53 -21.07
C ALA A 503 -8.72 45.04 -21.45
N VAL A 504 -8.95 44.13 -20.51
CA VAL A 504 -9.05 42.69 -20.77
C VAL A 504 -10.25 42.36 -21.67
N VAL A 505 -11.41 42.98 -21.43
CA VAL A 505 -12.61 42.81 -22.28
C VAL A 505 -12.39 43.40 -23.68
N GLN A 506 -11.72 44.55 -23.80
CA GLN A 506 -11.35 45.15 -25.09
C GLN A 506 -10.41 44.24 -25.88
N ALA A 507 -9.39 43.68 -25.24
CA ALA A 507 -8.49 42.73 -25.88
C ALA A 507 -9.24 41.46 -26.35
N ALA A 508 -10.26 41.02 -25.60
CA ALA A 508 -11.11 39.89 -25.99
C ALA A 508 -12.01 40.21 -27.18
N GLN A 509 -12.56 41.42 -27.22
CA GLN A 509 -13.34 41.88 -28.36
C GLN A 509 -12.48 41.96 -29.63
N ALA A 510 -11.27 42.52 -29.52
CA ALA A 510 -10.37 42.71 -30.66
C ALA A 510 -9.91 41.41 -31.33
N ARG A 511 -9.83 40.31 -30.57
CA ARG A 511 -9.45 38.97 -31.08
C ARG A 511 -10.65 38.07 -31.45
N SER A 512 -11.87 38.51 -31.15
CA SER A 512 -13.09 37.76 -31.45
C SER A 512 -13.63 38.11 -32.85
N GLU A 513 -14.39 37.20 -33.45
CA GLU A 513 -15.05 37.41 -34.74
C GLU A 513 -16.57 37.14 -34.65
N GLY A 514 -17.33 37.64 -35.63
CA GLY A 514 -18.76 37.38 -35.78
C GLY A 514 -19.60 37.79 -34.57
N THR A 515 -20.57 36.94 -34.20
CA THR A 515 -21.54 37.20 -33.13
C THR A 515 -20.91 37.40 -31.76
N LEU A 516 -19.76 36.77 -31.49
CA LEU A 516 -19.04 36.94 -30.23
C LEU A 516 -18.41 38.33 -30.12
N ALA A 517 -17.84 38.83 -31.22
CA ALA A 517 -17.29 40.19 -31.27
C ALA A 517 -18.38 41.25 -31.07
N GLU A 518 -19.56 41.06 -31.66
CA GLU A 518 -20.73 41.94 -31.48
C GLU A 518 -21.24 41.92 -30.03
N ARG A 519 -21.32 40.74 -29.41
CA ARG A 519 -21.72 40.60 -28.00
C ARG A 519 -20.74 41.33 -27.06
N LEU A 520 -19.44 41.14 -27.25
CA LEU A 520 -18.41 41.84 -26.46
C LEU A 520 -18.38 43.35 -26.73
N HIS A 521 -18.64 43.78 -27.96
CA HIS A 521 -18.80 45.20 -28.29
C HIS A 521 -19.97 45.82 -27.53
N SER A 522 -21.12 45.15 -27.48
CA SER A 522 -22.29 45.58 -26.71
C SER A 522 -21.97 45.74 -25.21
N VAL A 523 -21.24 44.77 -24.62
CA VAL A 523 -20.76 44.86 -23.23
C VAL A 523 -19.89 46.12 -23.05
N LEU A 524 -18.92 46.37 -23.93
CA LEU A 524 -18.05 47.54 -23.86
C LEU A 524 -18.82 48.86 -24.02
N THR A 525 -19.83 48.91 -24.90
CA THR A 525 -20.69 50.09 -25.04
C THR A 525 -21.47 50.36 -23.76
N ARG A 526 -22.03 49.32 -23.12
CA ARG A 526 -22.74 49.45 -21.84
C ARG A 526 -21.83 49.94 -20.72
N ILE A 527 -20.60 49.43 -20.65
CA ILE A 527 -19.58 49.90 -19.70
C ILE A 527 -19.25 51.38 -19.96
N GLY A 528 -19.01 51.77 -21.22
CA GLY A 528 -18.67 53.14 -21.60
C GLY A 528 -19.78 54.16 -21.36
N ALA A 529 -21.04 53.71 -21.26
CA ALA A 529 -22.18 54.58 -20.92
C ALA A 529 -22.24 54.96 -19.42
N GLN A 530 -21.47 54.29 -18.55
CA GLN A 530 -21.43 54.57 -17.12
C GLN A 530 -20.27 55.50 -16.77
N SER A 531 -20.50 56.47 -15.88
CA SER A 531 -19.48 57.44 -15.44
C SER A 531 -18.76 57.03 -14.16
N GLU A 532 -19.39 56.18 -13.34
CA GLU A 532 -18.84 55.72 -12.06
C GLU A 532 -18.18 54.34 -12.18
N ALA A 533 -17.00 54.18 -11.57
CA ALA A 533 -16.22 52.93 -11.62
C ALA A 533 -17.00 51.72 -11.07
N LEU A 534 -17.78 51.88 -10.00
CA LEU A 534 -18.58 50.79 -9.43
C LEU A 534 -19.72 50.34 -10.35
N GLN A 535 -20.31 51.25 -11.13
CA GLN A 535 -21.37 50.94 -12.10
C GLN A 535 -20.79 50.22 -13.34
N GLN A 536 -19.60 50.65 -13.79
CA GLN A 536 -18.84 49.95 -14.81
C GLN A 536 -18.47 48.52 -14.36
N LEU A 537 -17.97 48.38 -13.13
CA LEU A 537 -17.62 47.10 -12.54
C LEU A 537 -18.82 46.16 -12.45
N ALA A 538 -20.01 46.67 -12.10
CA ALA A 538 -21.22 45.85 -12.04
C ALA A 538 -21.48 45.12 -13.37
N ILE A 539 -21.28 45.79 -14.51
CA ILE A 539 -21.44 45.21 -15.86
C ILE A 539 -20.34 44.19 -16.16
N VAL A 540 -19.09 44.46 -15.76
CA VAL A 540 -17.96 43.53 -15.92
C VAL A 540 -18.23 42.20 -15.20
N LEU A 541 -18.86 42.26 -14.03
CA LEU A 541 -19.16 41.09 -13.18
C LEU A 541 -20.48 40.39 -13.56
N GLU A 542 -21.20 40.86 -14.58
CA GLU A 542 -22.44 40.22 -15.01
C GLU A 542 -22.19 38.82 -15.60
N PRO A 543 -23.11 37.86 -15.37
CA PRO A 543 -23.02 36.51 -15.95
C PRO A 543 -22.87 36.50 -17.49
N ASP A 544 -23.49 37.46 -18.18
CA ASP A 544 -23.39 37.59 -19.65
C ASP A 544 -21.96 37.94 -20.09
N THR A 545 -21.31 38.87 -19.39
CA THR A 545 -19.91 39.25 -19.61
C THR A 545 -18.99 38.06 -19.33
N VAL A 546 -19.17 37.37 -18.21
CA VAL A 546 -18.38 36.17 -17.86
C VAL A 546 -18.48 35.09 -18.93
N GLN A 547 -19.68 34.80 -19.44
CA GLN A 547 -19.86 33.83 -20.51
C GLN A 547 -19.20 34.27 -21.83
N ALA A 548 -19.34 35.54 -22.21
CA ALA A 548 -18.73 36.05 -23.43
C ALA A 548 -17.20 36.01 -23.34
N MET A 549 -16.63 36.34 -22.18
CA MET A 549 -15.18 36.28 -21.95
C MET A 549 -14.65 34.84 -21.97
N ALA A 550 -15.37 33.88 -21.38
CA ALA A 550 -14.98 32.47 -21.43
C ALA A 550 -14.96 31.90 -22.85
N LEU A 551 -15.86 32.36 -23.74
CA LEU A 551 -15.86 31.99 -25.16
C LEU A 551 -14.72 32.66 -25.95
N ALA A 552 -14.26 33.83 -25.51
CA ALA A 552 -13.23 34.62 -26.17
C ALA A 552 -11.82 34.41 -25.60
N ASP A 553 -11.64 33.45 -24.69
CA ASP A 553 -10.36 33.19 -24.03
C ASP A 553 -9.29 32.73 -25.04
N ASP A 554 -8.12 33.36 -25.00
CA ASP A 554 -6.95 33.04 -25.84
C ASP A 554 -6.07 31.93 -25.25
N LYS A 555 -6.47 31.36 -24.11
CA LYS A 555 -5.89 30.19 -23.43
C LYS A 555 -4.39 30.34 -23.13
N PRO A 556 -3.96 31.36 -22.36
CA PRO A 556 -2.56 31.55 -22.05
C PRO A 556 -2.00 30.37 -21.22
N PHE A 557 -0.77 29.96 -21.53
CA PHE A 557 -0.12 28.77 -20.96
C PHE A 557 -0.91 27.46 -21.17
N ARG A 558 -1.71 27.38 -22.25
CA ARG A 558 -2.43 26.17 -22.63
C ARG A 558 -1.52 24.95 -22.59
N SER A 559 -1.94 23.99 -21.78
CA SER A 559 -1.29 22.71 -21.59
C SER A 559 -2.28 21.62 -21.98
N GLU A 560 -1.80 20.61 -22.70
CA GLU A 560 -2.59 19.43 -23.06
C GLU A 560 -1.99 18.20 -22.38
N TYR A 561 -2.84 17.31 -21.88
CA TYR A 561 -2.36 16.01 -21.42
C TYR A 561 -1.80 15.23 -22.62
N PRO A 562 -0.58 14.64 -22.52
CA PRO A 562 0.13 14.08 -23.68
C PRO A 562 -0.52 12.83 -24.27
N VAL A 563 -1.45 12.19 -23.55
CA VAL A 563 -2.14 10.97 -23.99
C VAL A 563 -3.49 11.31 -24.62
N THR A 564 -3.75 10.75 -25.80
CA THR A 564 -5.10 10.69 -26.36
C THR A 564 -5.78 9.41 -25.86
N PHE A 565 -6.82 9.57 -25.05
CA PHE A 565 -7.58 8.45 -24.52
C PHE A 565 -8.60 7.96 -25.55
N ARG A 566 -8.92 6.67 -25.51
CA ARG A 566 -9.88 6.03 -26.40
C ARG A 566 -11.06 5.46 -25.62
N VAL A 567 -12.25 5.53 -26.23
CA VAL A 567 -13.48 4.93 -25.72
C VAL A 567 -14.10 4.09 -26.82
N GLU A 568 -14.36 2.82 -26.54
CA GLU A 568 -15.19 1.98 -27.40
C GLU A 568 -16.66 2.16 -27.02
N SER A 569 -17.43 2.83 -27.89
CA SER A 569 -18.88 2.89 -27.78
C SER A 569 -19.49 1.70 -28.52
N GLU A 570 -20.02 0.74 -27.77
CA GLU A 570 -20.59 -0.49 -28.33
C GLU A 570 -22.11 -0.48 -28.29
N ARG A 571 -22.74 -1.35 -29.09
CA ARG A 571 -24.19 -1.54 -29.04
C ARG A 571 -24.65 -2.15 -27.71
N ARG A 572 -25.91 -1.94 -27.33
CA ARG A 572 -26.48 -2.40 -26.06
C ARG A 572 -26.28 -3.90 -25.79
N ALA A 573 -26.39 -4.77 -26.80
CA ALA A 573 -26.23 -6.21 -26.58
C ALA A 573 -24.79 -6.62 -26.17
N ALA A 574 -23.78 -5.77 -26.38
CA ALA A 574 -22.45 -5.98 -25.84
C ALA A 574 -22.43 -5.90 -24.30
N HIS A 575 -23.41 -5.24 -23.69
CA HIS A 575 -23.53 -5.00 -22.25
C HIS A 575 -24.74 -5.68 -21.61
N PHE A 576 -25.83 -5.86 -22.34
CA PHE A 576 -27.08 -6.41 -21.84
C PHE A 576 -27.72 -7.37 -22.84
N ALA A 577 -27.71 -8.67 -22.51
CA ALA A 577 -28.30 -9.73 -23.31
C ALA A 577 -28.48 -11.00 -22.48
N SER A 578 -29.47 -11.81 -22.86
CA SER A 578 -29.71 -13.14 -22.32
C SER A 578 -29.42 -14.18 -23.41
N TRP A 579 -28.50 -15.10 -23.14
CA TRP A 579 -28.00 -16.08 -24.11
C TRP A 579 -28.54 -17.48 -23.85
N TYR A 580 -29.00 -18.15 -24.90
CA TYR A 580 -29.44 -19.54 -24.87
C TYR A 580 -28.54 -20.38 -25.78
N GLU A 581 -27.83 -21.34 -25.20
CA GLU A 581 -26.97 -22.27 -25.95
C GLU A 581 -27.71 -23.58 -26.23
N LEU A 582 -27.68 -24.04 -27.49
CA LEU A 582 -28.15 -25.37 -27.88
C LEU A 582 -27.28 -25.99 -28.98
N PHE A 583 -27.38 -27.31 -29.13
CA PHE A 583 -26.72 -28.04 -30.19
C PHE A 583 -27.70 -28.28 -31.35
N PRO A 584 -27.47 -27.72 -32.56
CA PRO A 584 -28.39 -27.88 -33.69
C PRO A 584 -28.70 -29.35 -34.03
N ARG A 585 -27.67 -30.21 -33.93
CA ARG A 585 -27.79 -31.65 -34.19
C ARG A 585 -28.73 -32.41 -33.25
N SER A 586 -29.08 -31.84 -32.11
CA SER A 586 -29.98 -32.43 -31.11
C SER A 586 -31.42 -31.93 -31.21
N GLN A 587 -31.72 -31.03 -32.14
CA GLN A 587 -33.05 -30.38 -32.18
C GLN A 587 -34.10 -31.19 -32.96
N SER A 588 -33.73 -32.38 -33.45
CA SER A 588 -34.63 -33.29 -34.17
C SER A 588 -35.80 -33.82 -33.34
N GLY A 589 -35.66 -33.80 -32.01
CA GLY A 589 -36.56 -34.47 -31.06
C GLY A 589 -36.35 -35.98 -30.97
N ASP A 590 -35.33 -36.53 -31.62
CA ASP A 590 -35.05 -37.95 -31.73
C ASP A 590 -33.55 -38.22 -31.55
N VAL A 591 -33.20 -39.10 -30.61
CA VAL A 591 -31.81 -39.45 -30.28
C VAL A 591 -31.09 -40.20 -31.40
N ASP A 592 -31.85 -40.79 -32.33
CA ASP A 592 -31.33 -41.56 -33.46
C ASP A 592 -31.32 -40.76 -34.78
N ARG A 593 -31.81 -39.52 -34.77
CA ARG A 593 -31.84 -38.63 -35.95
C ARG A 593 -31.02 -37.36 -35.71
N HIS A 594 -30.03 -37.11 -36.56
CA HIS A 594 -29.32 -35.83 -36.57
C HIS A 594 -30.28 -34.68 -36.93
N GLY A 595 -30.26 -33.62 -36.12
CA GLY A 595 -31.04 -32.40 -36.33
C GLY A 595 -30.48 -31.52 -37.44
N THR A 596 -31.36 -30.73 -38.05
CA THR A 596 -31.05 -29.75 -39.09
C THR A 596 -31.27 -28.33 -38.58
N PHE A 597 -30.85 -27.32 -39.33
CA PHE A 597 -31.22 -25.94 -39.01
C PHE A 597 -32.73 -25.68 -39.08
N ASP A 598 -33.48 -26.41 -39.90
CA ASP A 598 -34.94 -26.29 -39.94
C ASP A 598 -35.60 -26.84 -38.65
N ASP A 599 -34.97 -27.82 -37.99
CA ASP A 599 -35.40 -28.28 -36.66
C ASP A 599 -35.11 -27.21 -35.59
N VAL A 600 -33.98 -26.49 -35.68
CA VAL A 600 -33.69 -25.34 -34.80
C VAL A 600 -34.73 -24.23 -34.97
N ILE A 601 -35.17 -23.95 -36.22
CA ILE A 601 -36.19 -22.94 -36.51
C ILE A 601 -37.47 -23.21 -35.71
N GLN A 602 -37.86 -24.48 -35.54
CA GLN A 602 -39.04 -24.86 -34.77
C GLN A 602 -38.90 -24.55 -33.27
N ARG A 603 -37.68 -24.44 -32.73
CA ARG A 603 -37.39 -24.12 -31.33
C ARG A 603 -37.35 -22.62 -31.04
N LEU A 604 -37.16 -21.77 -32.05
CA LEU A 604 -37.04 -20.32 -31.86
C LEU A 604 -38.22 -19.68 -31.10
N PRO A 605 -39.50 -20.04 -31.35
CA PRO A 605 -40.62 -19.47 -30.59
C PRO A 605 -40.54 -19.77 -29.10
N HIS A 606 -40.12 -20.98 -28.71
CA HIS A 606 -39.97 -21.38 -27.31
C HIS A 606 -38.86 -20.58 -26.62
N ILE A 607 -37.69 -20.47 -27.27
CA ILE A 607 -36.55 -19.68 -26.76
C ILE A 607 -36.94 -18.21 -26.62
N ARG A 608 -37.68 -17.67 -27.60
CA ARG A 608 -38.16 -16.30 -27.57
C ARG A 608 -39.23 -16.07 -26.50
N ALA A 609 -40.08 -17.06 -26.21
CA ALA A 609 -41.08 -16.99 -25.14
C ALA A 609 -40.44 -16.85 -23.76
N MET A 610 -39.27 -17.48 -23.54
CA MET A 610 -38.43 -17.26 -22.35
C MET A 610 -37.70 -15.90 -22.35
N HIS A 611 -37.90 -15.07 -23.37
CA HIS A 611 -37.30 -13.75 -23.55
C HIS A 611 -35.78 -13.73 -23.71
N PHE A 612 -35.18 -14.79 -24.25
CA PHE A 612 -33.79 -14.73 -24.70
C PHE A 612 -33.62 -13.74 -25.87
N ASP A 613 -32.39 -13.22 -25.97
CA ASP A 613 -31.97 -12.26 -27.00
C ASP A 613 -31.04 -12.91 -28.03
N VAL A 614 -30.26 -13.90 -27.59
CA VAL A 614 -29.21 -14.55 -28.37
C VAL A 614 -29.36 -16.06 -28.36
N LEU A 615 -29.35 -16.66 -29.55
CA LEU A 615 -29.15 -18.08 -29.77
C LEU A 615 -27.67 -18.34 -30.03
N TYR A 616 -26.99 -19.03 -29.13
CA TYR A 616 -25.60 -19.46 -29.27
C TYR A 616 -25.54 -20.92 -29.69
N MET A 617 -24.72 -21.23 -30.69
CA MET A 617 -24.49 -22.59 -31.16
C MET A 617 -23.00 -22.93 -31.10
N PRO A 618 -22.64 -24.16 -30.68
CA PRO A 618 -21.31 -24.73 -30.89
C PRO A 618 -20.89 -24.70 -32.37
N PRO A 619 -19.64 -25.07 -32.70
CA PRO A 619 -19.21 -25.08 -34.09
C PRO A 619 -20.16 -25.87 -35.01
N ILE A 620 -20.52 -25.27 -36.14
CA ILE A 620 -21.49 -25.81 -37.12
C ILE A 620 -20.80 -26.42 -38.35
N HIS A 621 -19.48 -26.62 -38.26
CA HIS A 621 -18.60 -27.01 -39.35
C HIS A 621 -18.52 -28.55 -39.49
N PRO A 622 -18.00 -29.07 -40.61
CA PRO A 622 -17.69 -30.49 -40.73
C PRO A 622 -16.81 -31.01 -39.59
N ILE A 623 -17.06 -32.25 -39.14
CA ILE A 623 -16.39 -32.86 -37.98
C ILE A 623 -15.47 -33.98 -38.46
N GLY A 624 -14.20 -33.94 -38.03
CA GLY A 624 -13.19 -34.95 -38.39
C GLY A 624 -13.58 -36.38 -38.01
N LEU A 625 -13.06 -37.34 -38.78
CA LEU A 625 -13.25 -38.79 -38.56
C LEU A 625 -12.06 -39.41 -37.84
N ASN A 626 -10.85 -38.91 -38.11
CA ASN A 626 -9.62 -39.38 -37.49
C ASN A 626 -9.55 -38.98 -36.01
N ASN A 627 -9.26 -39.97 -35.16
CA ASN A 627 -9.25 -39.84 -33.70
C ASN A 627 -10.54 -39.28 -33.10
N ARG A 628 -11.67 -39.40 -33.82
CA ARG A 628 -12.98 -38.92 -33.35
C ARG A 628 -13.30 -39.52 -31.99
N LYS A 629 -13.73 -38.67 -31.06
CA LYS A 629 -14.18 -39.07 -29.73
C LYS A 629 -15.59 -39.66 -29.75
N GLY A 630 -15.81 -40.70 -28.97
CA GLY A 630 -17.10 -41.37 -28.81
C GLY A 630 -17.90 -40.87 -27.60
N ARG A 631 -19.08 -41.47 -27.36
CA ARG A 631 -19.96 -41.19 -26.22
C ARG A 631 -19.19 -41.09 -24.90
N ASN A 632 -19.63 -40.18 -24.02
CA ASN A 632 -19.00 -39.93 -22.71
C ASN A 632 -17.48 -39.66 -22.79
N ASN A 633 -17.03 -38.94 -23.82
CA ASN A 633 -15.63 -38.56 -24.03
C ASN A 633 -14.70 -39.79 -24.21
N ALA A 634 -15.22 -40.90 -24.76
CA ALA A 634 -14.41 -42.05 -25.10
C ALA A 634 -13.32 -41.67 -26.12
N VAL A 635 -12.12 -42.22 -25.97
CA VAL A 635 -10.95 -41.90 -26.82
C VAL A 635 -11.13 -42.35 -28.28
N THR A 636 -12.09 -43.24 -28.53
CA THR A 636 -12.41 -43.76 -29.86
C THR A 636 -13.92 -43.83 -30.02
N ALA A 637 -14.42 -43.31 -31.13
CA ALA A 637 -15.81 -43.40 -31.53
C ALA A 637 -16.14 -44.76 -32.15
N VAL A 638 -17.36 -45.24 -31.94
CA VAL A 638 -17.93 -46.33 -32.75
C VAL A 638 -18.69 -45.76 -33.95
N GLU A 639 -18.97 -46.62 -34.94
CA GLU A 639 -19.70 -46.23 -36.15
C GLU A 639 -21.05 -45.59 -35.79
N GLY A 640 -21.35 -44.46 -36.45
CA GLY A 640 -22.57 -43.67 -36.21
C GLY A 640 -22.48 -42.65 -35.08
N GLU A 641 -21.41 -42.62 -34.27
CA GLU A 641 -21.26 -41.56 -33.25
C GLU A 641 -20.84 -40.21 -33.88
N PRO A 642 -21.51 -39.10 -33.51
CA PRO A 642 -21.35 -37.83 -34.19
C PRO A 642 -20.05 -37.09 -33.85
N GLY A 643 -19.34 -37.50 -32.78
CA GLY A 643 -18.10 -36.85 -32.35
C GLY A 643 -18.29 -35.46 -31.73
N SER A 644 -17.17 -34.78 -31.49
CA SER A 644 -17.13 -33.42 -30.93
C SER A 644 -17.28 -32.36 -32.03
N PRO A 645 -18.22 -31.40 -31.93
CA PRO A 645 -18.29 -30.28 -32.88
C PRO A 645 -17.00 -29.45 -32.94
N TYR A 646 -16.24 -29.43 -31.85
CA TYR A 646 -14.96 -28.70 -31.76
C TYR A 646 -13.82 -29.37 -32.54
N ALA A 647 -14.01 -30.59 -33.05
CA ALA A 647 -13.08 -31.25 -33.98
C ALA A 647 -13.33 -30.80 -35.42
N ILE A 648 -13.15 -29.50 -35.65
CA ILE A 648 -13.48 -28.80 -36.90
C ILE A 648 -12.56 -29.27 -38.02
N GLY A 649 -13.16 -29.68 -39.15
CA GLY A 649 -12.45 -30.00 -40.37
C GLY A 649 -12.62 -31.46 -40.78
N ALA A 650 -13.12 -31.65 -42.00
CA ALA A 650 -13.15 -32.94 -42.67
C ALA A 650 -12.82 -32.74 -44.16
N THR A 651 -12.95 -33.80 -44.97
CA THR A 651 -12.61 -33.73 -46.40
C THR A 651 -13.49 -32.76 -47.20
N ASP A 652 -14.65 -32.41 -46.66
CA ASP A 652 -15.69 -31.56 -47.26
C ASP A 652 -15.67 -30.11 -46.75
N GLY A 653 -14.74 -29.72 -45.86
CA GLY A 653 -14.56 -28.31 -45.46
C GLY A 653 -13.93 -28.08 -44.09
N GLY A 654 -13.75 -26.80 -43.75
CA GLY A 654 -13.20 -26.27 -42.51
C GLY A 654 -14.08 -25.15 -41.92
N HIS A 655 -13.45 -24.07 -41.44
CA HIS A 655 -14.12 -22.98 -40.70
C HIS A 655 -15.11 -22.11 -41.48
N THR A 656 -15.21 -22.25 -42.80
CA THR A 656 -16.15 -21.50 -43.66
C THR A 656 -17.29 -22.36 -44.19
N GLU A 657 -17.22 -23.68 -44.01
CA GLU A 657 -18.22 -24.63 -44.46
C GLU A 657 -19.17 -25.01 -43.33
N VAL A 658 -20.38 -25.43 -43.71
CA VAL A 658 -21.41 -25.94 -42.78
C VAL A 658 -21.45 -27.46 -42.90
N HIS A 659 -21.55 -28.15 -41.77
CA HIS A 659 -21.74 -29.60 -41.73
C HIS A 659 -22.92 -30.05 -42.60
N ALA A 660 -22.71 -31.03 -43.48
CA ALA A 660 -23.71 -31.41 -44.48
C ALA A 660 -25.07 -31.79 -43.87
N GLU A 661 -25.07 -32.58 -42.78
CA GLU A 661 -26.29 -33.00 -42.07
C GLU A 661 -27.08 -31.85 -41.43
N LEU A 662 -26.50 -30.66 -41.25
CA LEU A 662 -27.23 -29.48 -40.76
C LEU A 662 -28.07 -28.79 -41.87
N GLY A 663 -27.89 -29.18 -43.14
CA GLY A 663 -28.58 -28.58 -44.29
C GLY A 663 -27.75 -27.55 -45.06
N GLY A 664 -26.43 -27.49 -44.82
CA GLY A 664 -25.50 -26.61 -45.53
C GLY A 664 -25.73 -25.11 -45.31
N LEU A 665 -25.04 -24.29 -46.10
CA LEU A 665 -25.11 -22.82 -45.97
C LEU A 665 -26.51 -22.26 -46.22
N GLU A 666 -27.28 -22.86 -47.13
CA GLU A 666 -28.68 -22.46 -47.36
C GLU A 666 -29.58 -22.73 -46.16
N GLY A 667 -29.37 -23.84 -45.45
CA GLY A 667 -30.04 -24.10 -44.17
C GLY A 667 -29.70 -23.04 -43.12
N PHE A 668 -28.43 -22.65 -43.05
CA PHE A 668 -27.98 -21.60 -42.14
C PHE A 668 -28.63 -20.24 -42.46
N ARG A 669 -28.70 -19.86 -43.74
CA ARG A 669 -29.37 -18.61 -44.18
C ARG A 669 -30.84 -18.60 -43.80
N ARG A 670 -31.55 -19.73 -43.92
CA ARG A 670 -32.94 -19.86 -43.45
C ARG A 670 -33.04 -19.65 -41.94
N LEU A 671 -32.15 -20.26 -41.15
CA LEU A 671 -32.11 -20.05 -39.70
C LEU A 671 -31.86 -18.58 -39.36
N MET A 672 -30.89 -17.92 -39.99
CA MET A 672 -30.58 -16.50 -39.75
C MET A 672 -31.79 -15.61 -40.02
N HIS A 673 -32.52 -15.86 -41.12
CA HIS A 673 -33.75 -15.15 -41.45
C HIS A 673 -34.84 -15.37 -40.38
N ALA A 674 -35.08 -16.62 -39.99
CA ALA A 674 -36.09 -16.97 -38.99
C ALA A 674 -35.76 -16.41 -37.60
N ALA A 675 -34.49 -16.49 -37.17
CA ALA A 675 -34.02 -15.92 -35.90
C ALA A 675 -34.24 -14.41 -35.86
N ARG A 676 -33.86 -13.68 -36.93
CA ARG A 676 -34.12 -12.24 -37.04
C ARG A 676 -35.61 -11.92 -37.00
N ALA A 677 -36.46 -12.70 -37.67
CA ALA A 677 -37.91 -12.50 -37.65
C ALA A 677 -38.51 -12.68 -36.23
N GLN A 678 -37.89 -13.52 -35.40
CA GLN A 678 -38.26 -13.71 -33.98
C GLN A 678 -37.58 -12.70 -33.03
N GLY A 679 -36.72 -11.82 -33.55
CA GLY A 679 -35.95 -10.87 -32.74
C GLY A 679 -34.82 -11.51 -31.93
N LEU A 680 -34.25 -12.62 -32.43
CA LEU A 680 -33.07 -13.30 -31.87
C LEU A 680 -31.84 -13.00 -32.74
N GLU A 681 -30.72 -12.69 -32.09
CA GLU A 681 -29.40 -12.71 -32.74
C GLU A 681 -28.79 -14.11 -32.65
N VAL A 682 -27.97 -14.47 -33.62
CA VAL A 682 -27.22 -15.74 -33.61
C VAL A 682 -25.76 -15.46 -33.25
N ALA A 683 -25.25 -16.20 -32.27
CA ALA A 683 -23.84 -16.25 -31.92
C ALA A 683 -23.24 -17.58 -32.38
N LEU A 684 -22.09 -17.50 -33.07
CA LEU A 684 -21.34 -18.68 -33.47
C LEU A 684 -20.11 -18.88 -32.59
N ASP A 685 -19.80 -20.13 -32.30
CA ASP A 685 -18.52 -20.49 -31.75
C ASP A 685 -17.40 -20.24 -32.78
N PHE A 686 -16.29 -19.66 -32.33
CA PHE A 686 -15.07 -19.49 -33.11
C PHE A 686 -13.91 -20.17 -32.39
N ALA A 687 -13.68 -21.44 -32.73
CA ALA A 687 -12.58 -22.26 -32.22
C ALA A 687 -11.44 -22.36 -33.22
N ILE A 688 -10.30 -21.74 -32.88
CA ILE A 688 -9.08 -21.82 -33.70
C ILE A 688 -8.30 -23.09 -33.36
N GLN A 689 -8.67 -24.17 -34.04
CA GLN A 689 -8.08 -25.49 -33.99
C GLN A 689 -8.60 -26.33 -35.17
N CYS A 690 -7.95 -27.45 -35.44
CA CYS A 690 -8.29 -28.30 -36.58
C CYS A 690 -8.32 -29.77 -36.15
N ALA A 691 -9.28 -30.54 -36.66
CA ALA A 691 -9.18 -32.00 -36.66
C ALA A 691 -8.05 -32.47 -37.60
N PRO A 692 -7.51 -33.69 -37.43
CA PRO A 692 -6.48 -34.25 -38.31
C PRO A 692 -6.88 -34.30 -39.80
N ASP A 693 -8.17 -34.27 -40.09
CA ASP A 693 -8.72 -34.30 -41.46
C ASP A 693 -8.85 -32.92 -42.12
N HIS A 694 -8.63 -31.84 -41.37
CA HIS A 694 -8.83 -30.48 -41.86
C HIS A 694 -7.94 -30.17 -43.10
N PRO A 695 -8.48 -29.54 -44.17
CA PRO A 695 -7.74 -29.28 -45.41
C PRO A 695 -6.41 -28.54 -45.21
N TRP A 696 -6.38 -27.57 -44.29
CA TRP A 696 -5.16 -26.82 -43.92
C TRP A 696 -3.95 -27.68 -43.55
N LEU A 697 -4.14 -28.89 -43.00
CA LEU A 697 -3.00 -29.76 -42.69
C LEU A 697 -2.28 -30.30 -43.94
N LYS A 698 -2.97 -30.34 -45.08
CA LYS A 698 -2.41 -30.69 -46.38
C LYS A 698 -1.94 -29.45 -47.14
N GLU A 699 -2.76 -28.40 -47.13
CA GLU A 699 -2.60 -27.19 -47.94
C GLU A 699 -1.60 -26.19 -47.34
N HIS A 700 -1.51 -26.11 -46.01
CA HIS A 700 -0.76 -25.11 -45.27
C HIS A 700 0.07 -25.74 -44.14
N LYS A 701 0.98 -26.65 -44.50
CA LYS A 701 1.83 -27.35 -43.52
C LYS A 701 2.66 -26.39 -42.66
N ASP A 702 3.02 -25.24 -43.21
CA ASP A 702 3.77 -24.15 -42.60
C ASP A 702 2.95 -23.28 -41.63
N TRP A 703 1.69 -23.64 -41.35
CA TRP A 703 0.88 -23.10 -40.26
C TRP A 703 0.91 -23.95 -38.98
N PHE A 704 1.58 -25.12 -39.00
CA PHE A 704 1.58 -26.06 -37.89
C PHE A 704 3.01 -26.42 -37.45
N THR A 705 3.17 -26.77 -36.18
CA THR A 705 4.44 -27.30 -35.68
C THR A 705 4.48 -28.83 -35.83
N TRP A 706 5.31 -29.30 -36.75
CA TRP A 706 5.55 -30.73 -36.97
C TRP A 706 6.71 -31.24 -36.11
N ARG A 707 6.56 -32.44 -35.55
CA ARG A 707 7.65 -33.13 -34.85
C ARG A 707 8.67 -33.68 -35.85
N ALA A 708 9.85 -34.05 -35.33
CA ALA A 708 10.93 -34.62 -36.14
C ALA A 708 10.56 -35.91 -36.88
N ASP A 709 9.58 -36.67 -36.37
CA ASP A 709 9.04 -37.89 -36.99
C ASP A 709 7.91 -37.62 -38.00
N GLY A 710 7.57 -36.35 -38.24
CA GLY A 710 6.49 -35.95 -39.15
C GLY A 710 5.09 -36.04 -38.54
N SER A 711 4.94 -36.30 -37.24
CA SER A 711 3.65 -36.24 -36.53
C SER A 711 3.37 -34.85 -35.93
N ILE A 712 2.11 -34.57 -35.55
CA ILE A 712 1.71 -33.33 -34.87
C ILE A 712 1.23 -33.65 -33.45
N ARG A 713 1.50 -32.76 -32.49
CA ARG A 713 0.96 -32.88 -31.14
C ARG A 713 -0.53 -32.56 -31.16
N TYR A 714 -1.34 -33.45 -30.61
CA TYR A 714 -2.73 -33.14 -30.32
C TYR A 714 -2.81 -32.02 -29.26
N ALA A 715 -3.93 -31.29 -29.22
CA ALA A 715 -4.09 -30.17 -28.29
C ALA A 715 -4.32 -30.66 -26.85
N GLU A 716 -3.80 -29.91 -25.87
CA GLU A 716 -4.01 -30.17 -24.45
C GLU A 716 -4.32 -28.86 -23.72
N ASN A 717 -5.22 -28.92 -22.73
CA ASN A 717 -5.39 -27.89 -21.72
C ASN A 717 -5.35 -28.59 -20.35
N PRO A 718 -4.14 -28.84 -19.80
CA PRO A 718 -3.96 -29.78 -18.69
C PRO A 718 -4.92 -29.52 -17.52
N PRO A 719 -5.59 -30.58 -17.00
CA PRO A 719 -5.40 -32.00 -17.30
C PRO A 719 -6.16 -32.53 -18.53
N LYS A 720 -6.95 -31.71 -19.24
CA LYS A 720 -7.76 -32.14 -20.39
C LYS A 720 -6.89 -32.43 -21.63
N LYS A 721 -7.16 -33.55 -22.29
CA LYS A 721 -6.52 -34.00 -23.53
C LYS A 721 -7.54 -34.06 -24.68
N TYR A 722 -7.14 -33.57 -25.84
CA TYR A 722 -8.00 -33.49 -27.03
C TYR A 722 -7.33 -34.18 -28.21
N GLN A 723 -7.38 -35.51 -28.23
CA GLN A 723 -6.74 -36.36 -29.25
C GLN A 723 -7.32 -36.16 -30.67
N ASP A 724 -8.53 -35.61 -30.74
CA ASP A 724 -9.32 -35.32 -31.93
C ASP A 724 -8.96 -33.99 -32.60
N ILE A 725 -8.05 -33.19 -32.03
CA ILE A 725 -7.67 -31.88 -32.58
C ILE A 725 -6.18 -31.57 -32.45
N VAL A 726 -5.71 -30.68 -33.33
CA VAL A 726 -4.38 -30.06 -33.34
C VAL A 726 -4.51 -28.54 -33.39
N ASN A 727 -3.47 -27.84 -32.90
CA ASN A 727 -3.41 -26.38 -32.91
C ASN A 727 -2.55 -25.86 -34.05
N VAL A 728 -2.97 -24.74 -34.64
CA VAL A 728 -2.11 -23.91 -35.49
C VAL A 728 -1.04 -23.21 -34.65
N ASP A 729 0.09 -22.88 -35.28
CA ASP A 729 1.16 -22.07 -34.70
C ASP A 729 1.13 -20.66 -35.33
N PHE A 730 0.82 -19.66 -34.50
CA PHE A 730 0.61 -18.27 -34.92
C PHE A 730 1.87 -17.56 -35.40
N TYR A 731 3.05 -18.18 -35.20
CA TYR A 731 4.34 -17.64 -35.62
C TYR A 731 5.17 -18.65 -36.41
N ALA A 732 4.55 -19.72 -36.92
CA ALA A 732 5.19 -20.57 -37.92
C ALA A 732 5.51 -19.76 -39.18
N SER A 733 6.39 -20.30 -40.04
CA SER A 733 6.98 -19.54 -41.15
C SER A 733 5.95 -18.96 -42.14
N GLY A 734 4.80 -19.62 -42.32
CA GLY A 734 3.71 -19.14 -43.17
C GLY A 734 2.56 -18.46 -42.42
N ALA A 735 2.66 -18.31 -41.10
CA ALA A 735 1.52 -17.85 -40.29
C ALA A 735 1.27 -16.34 -40.41
N VAL A 736 2.33 -15.53 -40.52
CA VAL A 736 2.22 -14.07 -40.64
C VAL A 736 2.64 -13.65 -42.04
N PRO A 737 1.75 -13.04 -42.84
CA PRO A 737 0.39 -12.60 -42.48
C PRO A 737 -0.73 -13.62 -42.79
N ASP A 738 -0.44 -14.75 -43.42
CA ASP A 738 -1.47 -15.54 -44.14
C ASP A 738 -2.48 -16.26 -43.24
N LEU A 739 -2.03 -16.96 -42.20
CA LEU A 739 -2.94 -17.56 -41.21
C LEU A 739 -3.78 -16.48 -40.51
N TRP A 740 -3.16 -15.36 -40.15
CA TRP A 740 -3.84 -14.27 -39.45
C TRP A 740 -4.95 -13.66 -40.33
N ASN A 741 -4.64 -13.39 -41.60
CA ASN A 741 -5.62 -12.92 -42.59
C ASN A 741 -6.73 -13.95 -42.80
N THR A 742 -6.38 -15.23 -42.96
CA THR A 742 -7.36 -16.32 -43.17
C THR A 742 -8.36 -16.41 -42.00
N LEU A 743 -7.88 -16.34 -40.77
CA LEU A 743 -8.75 -16.38 -39.58
C LEU A 743 -9.65 -15.14 -39.47
N ARG A 744 -9.13 -13.95 -39.80
CA ARG A 744 -9.96 -12.74 -39.89
C ARG A 744 -11.02 -12.89 -40.99
N ASP A 745 -10.64 -13.39 -42.16
CA ASP A 745 -11.53 -13.50 -43.31
C ASP A 745 -12.62 -14.53 -43.07
N ALA A 746 -12.35 -15.59 -42.30
CA ALA A 746 -13.39 -16.52 -41.80
C ALA A 746 -14.41 -15.81 -40.90
N VAL A 747 -13.97 -14.94 -39.99
CA VAL A 747 -14.90 -14.12 -39.18
C VAL A 747 -15.71 -13.18 -40.08
N LEU A 748 -15.07 -12.47 -41.01
CA LEU A 748 -15.76 -11.56 -41.93
C LEU A 748 -16.73 -12.28 -42.87
N PHE A 749 -16.44 -13.51 -43.27
CA PHE A 749 -17.34 -14.36 -44.03
C PHE A 749 -18.66 -14.57 -43.28
N TRP A 750 -18.59 -15.02 -42.02
CA TRP A 750 -19.80 -15.20 -41.19
C TRP A 750 -20.52 -13.89 -40.87
N VAL A 751 -19.77 -12.79 -40.73
CA VAL A 751 -20.36 -11.44 -40.60
C VAL A 751 -21.15 -11.03 -41.85
N ASN A 752 -20.70 -11.42 -43.04
CA ASN A 752 -21.43 -11.20 -44.29
C ASN A 752 -22.67 -12.10 -44.41
N GLU A 753 -22.63 -13.30 -43.81
CA GLU A 753 -23.81 -14.17 -43.66
C GLU A 753 -24.77 -13.72 -42.52
N GLY A 754 -24.45 -12.60 -41.85
CA GLY A 754 -25.33 -11.92 -40.90
C GLY A 754 -25.03 -12.16 -39.42
N VAL A 755 -23.96 -12.87 -39.08
CA VAL A 755 -23.53 -13.12 -37.69
C VAL A 755 -22.87 -11.88 -37.10
N THR A 756 -23.34 -11.43 -35.95
CA THR A 756 -22.83 -10.23 -35.25
C THR A 756 -22.22 -10.55 -33.89
N LEU A 757 -22.21 -11.82 -33.49
CA LEU A 757 -21.78 -12.32 -32.19
C LEU A 757 -20.87 -13.54 -32.38
N PHE A 758 -19.67 -13.50 -31.78
CA PHE A 758 -18.76 -14.65 -31.78
C PHE A 758 -18.40 -15.00 -30.34
N ARG A 759 -18.68 -16.24 -29.94
CA ARG A 759 -18.13 -16.84 -28.72
C ARG A 759 -16.79 -17.45 -29.12
N VAL A 760 -15.70 -16.87 -28.67
CA VAL A 760 -14.36 -17.31 -29.04
C VAL A 760 -13.86 -18.33 -28.01
N ASP A 761 -13.54 -19.53 -28.49
CA ASP A 761 -13.09 -20.65 -27.68
C ASP A 761 -11.63 -20.47 -27.22
N ASN A 762 -11.40 -20.60 -25.91
CA ASN A 762 -10.09 -20.61 -25.30
C ASN A 762 -9.10 -19.55 -25.86
N PRO A 763 -9.47 -18.25 -25.95
CA PRO A 763 -8.62 -17.23 -26.57
C PRO A 763 -7.32 -16.99 -25.80
N HIS A 764 -7.27 -17.38 -24.52
CA HIS A 764 -6.09 -17.30 -23.67
C HIS A 764 -4.94 -18.23 -24.10
N THR A 765 -5.18 -19.18 -25.01
CA THR A 765 -4.14 -20.03 -25.59
C THR A 765 -3.58 -19.47 -26.91
N LYS A 766 -4.06 -18.30 -27.36
CA LYS A 766 -3.69 -17.64 -28.62
C LYS A 766 -3.02 -16.29 -28.33
N PRO A 767 -2.16 -15.74 -29.22
CA PRO A 767 -1.39 -14.54 -28.91
C PRO A 767 -2.23 -13.27 -28.74
N PHE A 768 -1.89 -12.43 -27.76
CA PHE A 768 -2.58 -11.14 -27.58
C PHE A 768 -2.49 -10.19 -28.78
N PRO A 769 -1.33 -10.03 -29.47
CA PRO A 769 -1.26 -9.13 -30.62
C PRO A 769 -2.18 -9.55 -31.77
N PHE A 770 -2.39 -10.87 -31.94
CA PHE A 770 -3.34 -11.40 -32.91
C PHE A 770 -4.77 -10.94 -32.59
N TRP A 771 -5.21 -11.10 -31.33
CA TRP A 771 -6.56 -10.66 -30.93
C TRP A 771 -6.75 -9.16 -31.02
N GLU A 772 -5.76 -8.38 -30.57
CA GLU A 772 -5.78 -6.92 -30.64
C GLU A 772 -5.90 -6.44 -32.09
N TRP A 773 -5.15 -7.06 -33.02
CA TRP A 773 -5.24 -6.77 -34.45
C TRP A 773 -6.57 -7.22 -35.07
N LEU A 774 -6.97 -8.50 -34.89
CA LEU A 774 -8.17 -9.06 -35.53
C LEU A 774 -9.43 -8.31 -35.10
N ILE A 775 -9.61 -8.05 -33.81
CA ILE A 775 -10.79 -7.37 -33.30
C ILE A 775 -10.83 -5.92 -33.78
N ALA A 776 -9.70 -5.22 -33.76
CA ALA A 776 -9.62 -3.85 -34.28
C ALA A 776 -9.93 -3.80 -35.78
N ASP A 777 -9.40 -4.74 -36.57
CA ASP A 777 -9.62 -4.79 -38.01
C ASP A 777 -11.09 -5.10 -38.35
N VAL A 778 -11.69 -6.11 -37.70
CA VAL A 778 -13.11 -6.45 -37.88
C VAL A 778 -14.00 -5.29 -37.47
N ARG A 779 -13.81 -4.70 -36.29
CA ARG A 779 -14.66 -3.61 -35.78
C ARG A 779 -14.43 -2.28 -36.50
N GLY A 780 -13.26 -2.06 -37.09
CA GLY A 780 -13.01 -0.93 -37.99
C GLY A 780 -13.88 -0.96 -39.26
N ARG A 781 -14.31 -2.16 -39.70
CA ARG A 781 -15.24 -2.34 -40.83
C ARG A 781 -16.69 -2.52 -40.37
N ARG A 782 -16.89 -3.25 -39.28
CA ARG A 782 -18.19 -3.68 -38.74
C ARG A 782 -18.23 -3.45 -37.22
N PRO A 783 -18.42 -2.20 -36.78
CA PRO A 783 -18.32 -1.83 -35.36
C PRO A 783 -19.42 -2.43 -34.48
N ASP A 784 -20.43 -3.02 -35.10
CA ASP A 784 -21.53 -3.77 -34.48
C ASP A 784 -21.15 -5.19 -34.03
N VAL A 785 -20.02 -5.74 -34.48
CA VAL A 785 -19.58 -7.10 -34.11
C VAL A 785 -19.07 -7.13 -32.66
N VAL A 786 -19.50 -8.14 -31.91
CA VAL A 786 -19.16 -8.35 -30.49
C VAL A 786 -18.49 -9.71 -30.32
N PHE A 787 -17.42 -9.73 -29.53
CA PHE A 787 -16.67 -10.93 -29.20
C PHE A 787 -16.80 -11.27 -27.71
N LEU A 788 -17.18 -12.51 -27.42
CA LEU A 788 -17.22 -13.09 -26.08
C LEU A 788 -15.98 -13.98 -25.89
N SER A 789 -15.16 -13.65 -24.89
CA SER A 789 -13.97 -14.45 -24.53
C SER A 789 -14.35 -15.58 -23.58
N GLU A 790 -14.24 -16.83 -24.02
CA GLU A 790 -14.29 -17.99 -23.12
C GLU A 790 -12.91 -18.29 -22.52
N ALA A 791 -12.56 -17.57 -21.46
CA ALA A 791 -11.26 -17.69 -20.83
C ALA A 791 -11.38 -18.03 -19.34
N PHE A 792 -11.47 -19.32 -19.02
CA PHE A 792 -11.36 -19.81 -17.64
C PHE A 792 -9.88 -20.01 -17.26
N THR A 793 -9.21 -18.91 -16.96
CA THR A 793 -7.77 -18.84 -16.68
C THR A 793 -7.50 -17.83 -15.58
N ARG A 794 -6.26 -17.51 -15.21
CA ARG A 794 -5.93 -16.55 -14.13
C ARG A 794 -6.49 -15.13 -14.41
N PRO A 795 -6.84 -14.33 -13.38
CA PRO A 795 -7.54 -13.05 -13.58
C PRO A 795 -6.81 -12.07 -14.51
N LYS A 796 -5.49 -11.90 -14.34
CA LYS A 796 -4.69 -10.99 -15.17
C LYS A 796 -4.76 -11.31 -16.67
N MET A 797 -4.87 -12.59 -17.03
CA MET A 797 -5.01 -13.03 -18.42
C MET A 797 -6.41 -12.69 -18.95
N MET A 798 -7.46 -12.94 -18.16
CA MET A 798 -8.84 -12.58 -18.51
C MET A 798 -8.99 -11.07 -18.73
N TYR A 799 -8.48 -10.25 -17.81
CA TYR A 799 -8.52 -8.80 -17.95
C TYR A 799 -7.68 -8.31 -19.12
N ARG A 800 -6.57 -8.99 -19.45
CA ARG A 800 -5.77 -8.66 -20.64
C ARG A 800 -6.55 -8.91 -21.93
N LEU A 801 -7.31 -10.00 -22.03
CA LEU A 801 -8.16 -10.26 -23.20
C LEU A 801 -9.26 -9.21 -23.35
N ALA A 802 -9.90 -8.82 -22.26
CA ALA A 802 -10.85 -7.72 -22.28
C ALA A 802 -10.19 -6.42 -22.79
N LYS A 803 -8.99 -6.08 -22.33
CA LYS A 803 -8.21 -4.92 -22.84
C LYS A 803 -7.90 -5.02 -24.34
N CYS A 804 -7.60 -6.21 -24.85
CA CYS A 804 -7.31 -6.44 -26.28
C CYS A 804 -8.50 -6.21 -27.21
N GLY A 805 -9.73 -6.09 -26.69
CA GLY A 805 -10.91 -5.70 -27.48
C GLY A 805 -12.14 -6.58 -27.29
N PHE A 806 -12.04 -7.71 -26.57
CA PHE A 806 -13.17 -8.61 -26.30
C PHE A 806 -14.29 -7.89 -25.56
N SER A 807 -15.45 -7.72 -26.19
CA SER A 807 -16.59 -6.98 -25.65
C SER A 807 -17.16 -7.59 -24.37
N GLN A 808 -17.13 -8.93 -24.27
CA GLN A 808 -17.70 -9.72 -23.18
C GLN A 808 -16.70 -10.77 -22.71
N SER A 809 -16.87 -11.27 -21.48
CA SER A 809 -15.97 -12.27 -20.92
C SER A 809 -16.72 -13.25 -20.03
N TYR A 810 -16.50 -14.55 -20.24
CA TYR A 810 -16.86 -15.56 -19.23
C TYR A 810 -16.14 -15.26 -17.91
N THR A 811 -16.63 -15.84 -16.82
CA THR A 811 -16.27 -15.45 -15.46
C THR A 811 -16.09 -16.65 -14.55
N TYR A 812 -15.68 -16.42 -13.30
CA TYR A 812 -15.63 -17.48 -12.30
C TYR A 812 -16.97 -17.73 -11.60
N PHE A 813 -18.07 -17.20 -12.12
CA PHE A 813 -19.37 -17.21 -11.46
C PHE A 813 -19.78 -18.62 -10.98
N THR A 814 -19.62 -19.64 -11.81
CA THR A 814 -19.95 -21.04 -11.51
C THR A 814 -19.21 -21.61 -10.28
N TRP A 815 -18.04 -21.06 -9.93
CA TRP A 815 -17.23 -21.44 -8.78
C TRP A 815 -17.28 -20.42 -7.64
N ARG A 816 -18.31 -19.56 -7.60
CA ARG A 816 -18.62 -18.65 -6.49
C ARG A 816 -20.02 -18.98 -6.00
N ASN A 817 -20.13 -19.59 -4.83
CA ASN A 817 -21.39 -20.12 -4.30
C ASN A 817 -21.76 -19.53 -2.95
N HIS A 818 -20.76 -19.19 -2.13
CA HIS A 818 -20.98 -18.62 -0.81
C HIS A 818 -21.09 -17.09 -0.85
N LYS A 819 -21.76 -16.51 0.16
CA LYS A 819 -22.00 -15.07 0.28
C LYS A 819 -20.74 -14.22 0.09
N HIS A 820 -19.67 -14.55 0.84
CA HIS A 820 -18.41 -13.81 0.79
C HIS A 820 -17.70 -13.95 -0.58
N GLU A 821 -17.79 -15.11 -1.22
CA GLU A 821 -17.20 -15.36 -2.54
C GLU A 821 -17.87 -14.52 -3.63
N LEU A 822 -19.22 -14.49 -3.62
CA LEU A 822 -20.02 -13.73 -4.57
C LEU A 822 -19.83 -12.23 -4.37
N GLN A 823 -19.85 -11.77 -3.12
CA GLN A 823 -19.62 -10.38 -2.77
C GLN A 823 -18.24 -9.91 -3.23
N ALA A 824 -17.18 -10.60 -2.80
CA ALA A 824 -15.81 -10.23 -3.15
C ALA A 824 -15.59 -10.21 -4.67
N TYR A 825 -16.20 -11.16 -5.41
CA TYR A 825 -16.03 -11.22 -6.85
C TYR A 825 -16.75 -10.08 -7.58
N VAL A 826 -17.98 -9.74 -7.20
CA VAL A 826 -18.71 -8.62 -7.83
C VAL A 826 -18.08 -7.28 -7.45
N GLU A 827 -17.59 -7.13 -6.22
CA GLU A 827 -16.83 -5.94 -5.79
C GLU A 827 -15.53 -5.78 -6.62
N GLU A 828 -14.77 -6.86 -6.85
CA GLU A 828 -13.60 -6.84 -7.74
C GLU A 828 -13.95 -6.38 -9.16
N LEU A 829 -15.07 -6.86 -9.72
CA LEU A 829 -15.51 -6.50 -11.07
C LEU A 829 -15.99 -5.04 -11.17
N ASN A 830 -16.51 -4.48 -10.07
CA ASN A 830 -17.05 -3.12 -10.00
C ASN A 830 -15.98 -2.06 -9.67
N ASP A 831 -14.75 -2.46 -9.35
CA ASP A 831 -13.67 -1.55 -8.99
C ASP A 831 -12.45 -1.66 -9.93
N GLY A 832 -11.56 -0.66 -9.87
CA GLY A 832 -10.30 -0.64 -10.59
C GLY A 832 -10.45 -0.77 -12.11
N VAL A 833 -9.55 -1.55 -12.73
CA VAL A 833 -9.48 -1.72 -14.18
C VAL A 833 -10.65 -2.56 -14.76
N PRO A 834 -11.10 -3.66 -14.13
CA PRO A 834 -12.23 -4.45 -14.64
C PRO A 834 -13.48 -3.61 -14.92
N ARG A 835 -13.82 -2.69 -14.02
CA ARG A 835 -14.93 -1.73 -14.19
C ARG A 835 -14.93 -1.03 -15.56
N GLU A 836 -13.75 -0.71 -16.07
CA GLU A 836 -13.59 0.13 -17.27
C GLU A 836 -13.59 -0.65 -18.58
N CYS A 837 -13.30 -1.96 -18.56
CA CYS A 837 -13.14 -2.74 -19.80
C CYS A 837 -13.67 -4.18 -19.76
N PHE A 838 -14.01 -4.73 -18.61
CA PHE A 838 -14.44 -6.11 -18.43
C PHE A 838 -15.97 -6.18 -18.26
N ARG A 839 -16.67 -6.88 -19.17
CA ARG A 839 -18.12 -7.10 -19.04
C ARG A 839 -18.39 -8.57 -18.69
N PRO A 840 -18.76 -8.88 -17.44
CA PRO A 840 -18.90 -10.25 -16.95
C PRO A 840 -20.14 -10.91 -17.54
N HIS A 841 -19.96 -12.04 -18.22
CA HIS A 841 -21.04 -12.87 -18.75
C HIS A 841 -21.27 -14.08 -17.84
N PHE A 842 -22.38 -14.08 -17.12
CA PHE A 842 -22.69 -15.09 -16.10
C PHE A 842 -23.49 -16.24 -16.72
N PHE A 843 -22.77 -17.17 -17.35
CA PHE A 843 -23.34 -18.46 -17.70
C PHE A 843 -23.56 -19.31 -16.44
N VAL A 844 -24.78 -19.84 -16.26
CA VAL A 844 -25.14 -20.68 -15.10
C VAL A 844 -24.61 -22.11 -15.23
N ASN A 845 -24.45 -22.58 -16.45
CA ASN A 845 -23.83 -23.83 -16.85
C ASN A 845 -23.25 -23.67 -18.27
N THR A 846 -22.39 -24.60 -18.68
CA THR A 846 -21.94 -24.74 -20.07
C THR A 846 -21.83 -26.23 -20.40
N PRO A 847 -21.69 -26.66 -21.67
CA PRO A 847 -21.48 -28.07 -22.01
C PRO A 847 -20.25 -28.71 -21.33
N ASP A 848 -19.30 -27.89 -20.88
CA ASP A 848 -18.07 -28.28 -20.17
C ASP A 848 -18.16 -28.14 -18.65
N ILE A 849 -19.15 -27.41 -18.14
CA ILE A 849 -19.28 -27.04 -16.73
C ILE A 849 -20.71 -27.31 -16.28
N ASN A 850 -20.89 -28.48 -15.66
CA ASN A 850 -21.96 -28.86 -14.75
C ASN A 850 -21.50 -28.53 -13.32
N PRO A 851 -21.79 -27.33 -12.79
CA PRO A 851 -21.23 -26.87 -11.52
C PRO A 851 -21.57 -27.81 -10.37
N LEU A 852 -20.59 -28.11 -9.50
CA LEU A 852 -20.77 -29.02 -8.35
C LEU A 852 -21.98 -28.65 -7.47
N PHE A 853 -22.26 -27.36 -7.30
CA PHE A 853 -23.41 -26.88 -6.54
C PHE A 853 -24.74 -27.38 -7.12
N LEU A 854 -24.91 -27.44 -8.44
CA LEU A 854 -26.16 -27.87 -9.08
C LEU A 854 -26.41 -29.38 -8.93
N GLN A 855 -25.34 -30.18 -8.85
CA GLN A 855 -25.39 -31.64 -8.83
C GLN A 855 -26.13 -32.20 -7.60
N THR A 856 -26.17 -31.45 -6.49
CA THR A 856 -26.76 -31.89 -5.22
C THR A 856 -27.91 -31.01 -4.72
N SER A 857 -28.14 -29.85 -5.32
CA SER A 857 -29.09 -28.84 -4.84
C SER A 857 -30.49 -28.94 -5.47
N GLY A 858 -30.64 -29.72 -6.55
CA GLY A 858 -31.90 -29.91 -7.25
C GLY A 858 -32.50 -28.60 -7.79
N ARG A 859 -33.83 -28.56 -7.93
CA ARG A 859 -34.56 -27.41 -8.49
C ARG A 859 -34.24 -26.08 -7.81
N ASN A 860 -34.19 -26.08 -6.48
CA ASN A 860 -33.97 -24.85 -5.71
C ASN A 860 -32.59 -24.25 -5.99
N GLY A 861 -31.56 -25.08 -6.12
CA GLY A 861 -30.24 -24.60 -6.51
C GLY A 861 -30.21 -23.98 -7.90
N HIS A 862 -30.93 -24.56 -8.86
CA HIS A 862 -31.05 -23.97 -10.20
C HIS A 862 -31.74 -22.60 -10.14
N LEU A 863 -32.78 -22.44 -9.32
CA LEU A 863 -33.41 -21.13 -9.07
C LEU A 863 -32.45 -20.12 -8.43
N ILE A 864 -31.64 -20.54 -7.45
CA ILE A 864 -30.62 -19.68 -6.82
C ILE A 864 -29.63 -19.17 -7.87
N ARG A 865 -29.11 -20.07 -8.71
CA ARG A 865 -28.15 -19.70 -9.77
C ARG A 865 -28.77 -18.81 -10.84
N ALA A 866 -30.01 -19.09 -11.25
CA ALA A 866 -30.75 -18.24 -12.18
C ALA A 866 -30.97 -16.84 -11.61
N ALA A 867 -31.43 -16.72 -10.35
CA ALA A 867 -31.61 -15.44 -9.67
C ALA A 867 -30.29 -14.67 -9.63
N LEU A 868 -29.21 -15.27 -9.12
CA LEU A 868 -27.89 -14.64 -9.04
C LEU A 868 -27.39 -14.13 -10.41
N ALA A 869 -27.45 -14.98 -11.45
CA ALA A 869 -26.96 -14.61 -12.78
C ALA A 869 -27.78 -13.47 -13.39
N THR A 870 -29.10 -13.52 -13.21
CA THR A 870 -30.05 -12.58 -13.81
C THR A 870 -30.10 -11.23 -13.11
N THR A 871 -29.66 -11.11 -11.86
CA THR A 871 -29.71 -9.85 -11.10
C THR A 871 -28.35 -9.24 -10.79
N LEU A 872 -27.24 -10.01 -10.86
CA LEU A 872 -25.88 -9.49 -10.62
C LEU A 872 -25.15 -9.08 -11.90
N SER A 873 -25.57 -9.53 -13.09
CA SER A 873 -24.94 -9.13 -14.35
C SER A 873 -25.95 -8.73 -15.42
N GLY A 874 -25.58 -7.75 -16.25
CA GLY A 874 -26.30 -7.43 -17.48
C GLY A 874 -26.22 -8.55 -18.54
N LEU A 875 -25.21 -9.41 -18.47
CA LEU A 875 -25.02 -10.53 -19.39
C LEU A 875 -25.13 -11.84 -18.63
N TRP A 876 -26.07 -12.68 -19.05
CA TRP A 876 -26.21 -14.03 -18.51
C TRP A 876 -26.56 -15.00 -19.62
N GLY A 877 -26.29 -16.28 -19.39
CA GLY A 877 -26.63 -17.33 -20.33
C GLY A 877 -26.84 -18.68 -19.68
N MET A 878 -27.44 -19.58 -20.42
CA MET A 878 -27.58 -20.98 -20.03
C MET A 878 -27.44 -21.90 -21.23
N TYR A 879 -26.94 -23.11 -20.97
CA TYR A 879 -26.94 -24.22 -21.89
C TYR A 879 -28.19 -25.09 -21.65
N GLN A 880 -28.85 -25.45 -22.76
CA GLN A 880 -30.07 -26.25 -22.79
C GLN A 880 -30.02 -27.44 -21.83
N GLY A 881 -31.11 -27.63 -21.09
CA GLY A 881 -31.21 -28.62 -20.01
C GLY A 881 -31.10 -28.00 -18.61
N PHE A 882 -30.54 -26.80 -18.47
CA PHE A 882 -30.55 -26.06 -17.21
C PHE A 882 -31.98 -25.77 -16.74
N GLU A 883 -32.85 -25.36 -17.65
CA GLU A 883 -34.25 -25.07 -17.40
C GLU A 883 -35.03 -26.31 -16.93
N LEU A 884 -34.55 -27.51 -17.27
CA LEU A 884 -35.08 -28.81 -16.85
C LEU A 884 -34.42 -29.32 -15.57
N CYS A 885 -33.50 -28.55 -14.98
CA CYS A 885 -32.70 -28.92 -13.82
C CYS A 885 -31.80 -30.16 -14.03
N GLU A 886 -31.31 -30.39 -15.25
CA GLU A 886 -30.34 -31.45 -15.53
C GLU A 886 -28.99 -31.12 -14.87
N ALA A 887 -28.52 -31.98 -13.98
CA ALA A 887 -27.24 -31.81 -13.30
C ALA A 887 -26.51 -33.13 -13.02
N THR A 888 -26.86 -34.22 -13.71
CA THR A 888 -26.21 -35.53 -13.50
C THR A 888 -24.75 -35.49 -13.97
N PRO A 889 -23.76 -35.68 -13.08
CA PRO A 889 -22.35 -35.64 -13.46
C PRO A 889 -21.90 -36.98 -14.07
N LEU A 890 -20.86 -36.93 -14.91
CA LEU A 890 -20.21 -38.12 -15.49
C LEU A 890 -19.70 -39.08 -14.40
N ALA A 891 -19.16 -38.51 -13.32
CA ALA A 891 -18.74 -39.24 -12.12
C ALA A 891 -18.69 -38.28 -10.92
N PRO A 892 -18.70 -38.77 -9.67
CA PRO A 892 -18.58 -37.92 -8.48
C PRO A 892 -17.35 -36.99 -8.55
N GLY A 893 -17.55 -35.70 -8.28
CA GLY A 893 -16.50 -34.68 -8.30
C GLY A 893 -16.06 -34.23 -9.70
N LYS A 894 -16.72 -34.71 -10.77
CA LYS A 894 -16.54 -34.22 -12.14
C LYS A 894 -17.53 -33.13 -12.44
N GLU A 895 -17.09 -32.13 -13.21
CA GLU A 895 -17.96 -31.06 -13.71
C GLU A 895 -18.44 -31.34 -15.14
N GLU A 896 -18.10 -32.49 -15.72
CA GLU A 896 -18.68 -32.94 -16.98
C GLU A 896 -20.07 -33.56 -16.78
N TYR A 897 -21.00 -33.28 -17.69
CA TYR A 897 -22.30 -33.95 -17.75
C TYR A 897 -22.17 -35.44 -18.11
N LEU A 898 -22.98 -36.30 -17.49
CA LEU A 898 -23.22 -37.65 -17.99
C LEU A 898 -23.93 -37.58 -19.34
N ASP A 899 -23.56 -38.47 -20.25
CA ASP A 899 -24.12 -38.55 -21.61
C ASP A 899 -24.06 -37.20 -22.35
N SER A 900 -22.93 -36.51 -22.18
CA SER A 900 -22.72 -35.15 -22.67
C SER A 900 -23.05 -35.00 -24.15
N GLU A 901 -23.90 -34.02 -24.46
CA GLU A 901 -24.33 -33.67 -25.82
C GLU A 901 -23.16 -33.30 -26.75
N LYS A 902 -21.98 -32.99 -26.20
CA LYS A 902 -20.75 -32.82 -26.97
C LYS A 902 -20.34 -34.05 -27.75
N PHE A 903 -20.70 -35.26 -27.31
CA PHE A 903 -20.25 -36.51 -27.94
C PHE A 903 -21.38 -37.39 -28.45
N GLN A 904 -22.64 -37.00 -28.25
CA GLN A 904 -23.81 -37.74 -28.70
C GLN A 904 -25.00 -36.83 -28.96
N LEU A 905 -25.98 -37.33 -29.71
CA LEU A 905 -27.26 -36.65 -29.87
C LEU A 905 -28.08 -36.80 -28.58
N ARG A 906 -28.82 -35.75 -28.23
CA ARG A 906 -29.76 -35.74 -27.11
C ARG A 906 -31.12 -35.26 -27.62
N ALA A 907 -32.20 -35.74 -27.02
CA ALA A 907 -33.55 -35.25 -27.26
C ALA A 907 -34.14 -34.82 -25.93
N TRP A 908 -34.50 -33.54 -25.82
CA TRP A 908 -35.00 -32.95 -24.59
C TRP A 908 -36.53 -32.77 -24.68
N PRO A 909 -37.28 -33.12 -23.62
CA PRO A 909 -38.68 -32.72 -23.54
C PRO A 909 -38.78 -31.18 -23.43
N GLU A 910 -39.89 -30.60 -23.90
CA GLU A 910 -40.06 -29.14 -23.84
C GLU A 910 -40.33 -28.63 -22.42
N ARG A 911 -41.03 -29.42 -21.61
CA ARG A 911 -41.36 -29.13 -20.20
C ARG A 911 -41.30 -30.43 -19.40
N VAL A 912 -40.97 -30.32 -18.12
CA VAL A 912 -41.03 -31.44 -17.16
C VAL A 912 -41.59 -30.95 -15.82
N PRO A 913 -42.31 -31.79 -15.05
CA PRO A 913 -42.72 -31.41 -13.71
C PRO A 913 -41.53 -30.96 -12.86
N GLY A 914 -41.59 -29.73 -12.33
CA GLY A 914 -40.51 -29.17 -11.53
C GLY A 914 -39.44 -28.40 -12.33
N ASP A 915 -39.63 -28.17 -13.63
CA ASP A 915 -38.81 -27.23 -14.40
C ASP A 915 -38.87 -25.79 -13.82
N ILE A 916 -37.99 -24.93 -14.36
CA ILE A 916 -37.85 -23.52 -13.95
C ILE A 916 -38.03 -22.54 -15.12
N VAL A 917 -38.71 -22.99 -16.19
CA VAL A 917 -38.93 -22.22 -17.43
C VAL A 917 -39.70 -20.92 -17.13
N ASP A 918 -40.70 -20.98 -16.26
CA ASP A 918 -41.56 -19.83 -15.94
C ASP A 918 -40.79 -18.79 -15.10
N GLU A 919 -39.94 -19.23 -14.17
CA GLU A 919 -39.07 -18.33 -13.41
C GLU A 919 -38.00 -17.66 -14.29
N ILE A 920 -37.36 -18.41 -15.19
CA ILE A 920 -36.41 -17.85 -16.16
C ILE A 920 -37.09 -16.78 -17.02
N THR A 921 -38.29 -17.10 -17.52
CA THR A 921 -39.11 -16.16 -18.29
C THR A 921 -39.37 -14.88 -17.50
N ARG A 922 -39.78 -15.01 -16.23
CA ARG A 922 -40.05 -13.87 -15.34
C ARG A 922 -38.79 -13.05 -15.06
N PHE A 923 -37.65 -13.67 -14.78
CA PHE A 923 -36.39 -12.96 -14.59
C PHE A 923 -35.99 -12.14 -15.82
N ASN A 924 -36.09 -12.71 -17.02
CA ASN A 924 -35.79 -11.99 -18.26
C ASN A 924 -36.75 -10.82 -18.51
N GLN A 925 -38.04 -10.96 -18.16
CA GLN A 925 -38.99 -9.85 -18.18
C GLN A 925 -38.57 -8.72 -17.23
N LEU A 926 -38.25 -9.07 -15.97
CA LEU A 926 -37.84 -8.09 -14.96
C LEU A 926 -36.57 -7.34 -15.38
N ARG A 927 -35.56 -8.06 -15.87
CA ARG A 927 -34.31 -7.46 -16.39
C ARG A 927 -34.58 -6.42 -17.48
N ARG A 928 -35.54 -6.67 -18.38
CA ARG A 928 -35.91 -5.73 -19.45
C ARG A 928 -36.65 -4.50 -18.93
N MET A 929 -37.50 -4.66 -17.91
CA MET A 929 -38.29 -3.58 -17.32
C MET A 929 -37.49 -2.70 -16.35
N HIS A 930 -36.41 -3.23 -15.76
CA HIS A 930 -35.62 -2.56 -14.72
C HIS A 930 -34.17 -2.33 -15.18
N PRO A 931 -33.83 -1.12 -15.66
CA PRO A 931 -32.48 -0.76 -16.10
C PRO A 931 -31.38 -1.04 -15.07
N GLU A 932 -31.69 -1.00 -13.78
CA GLU A 932 -30.77 -1.30 -12.68
C GLU A 932 -30.21 -2.74 -12.77
N LEU A 933 -30.97 -3.68 -13.34
CA LEU A 933 -30.60 -5.09 -13.52
C LEU A 933 -29.84 -5.35 -14.84
N GLN A 934 -29.59 -4.31 -15.65
CA GLN A 934 -28.99 -4.46 -16.99
C GLN A 934 -27.47 -4.31 -16.99
N SER A 935 -26.88 -4.17 -15.82
CA SER A 935 -25.43 -4.07 -15.62
C SER A 935 -25.00 -4.82 -14.37
N HIS A 936 -23.73 -5.15 -14.25
CA HIS A 936 -23.11 -5.52 -12.97
C HIS A 936 -22.68 -4.28 -12.16
N LEU A 937 -22.40 -3.17 -12.88
CA LEU A 937 -22.11 -1.87 -12.30
C LEU A 937 -23.30 -1.38 -11.48
N GLY A 938 -23.03 -0.53 -10.50
CA GLY A 938 -24.06 -0.02 -9.59
C GLY A 938 -24.62 -1.07 -8.63
N THR A 939 -23.87 -2.14 -8.37
CA THR A 939 -24.18 -3.11 -7.29
C THR A 939 -23.49 -2.69 -6.00
N ARG A 940 -24.23 -2.64 -4.89
CA ARG A 940 -23.69 -2.47 -3.53
C ARG A 940 -24.26 -3.54 -2.62
N PHE A 941 -23.40 -4.22 -1.88
CA PHE A 941 -23.80 -5.21 -0.89
C PHE A 941 -24.16 -4.55 0.43
N TYR A 942 -25.19 -5.09 1.09
CA TYR A 942 -25.67 -4.62 2.38
C TYR A 942 -25.71 -5.79 3.37
N GLN A 943 -25.78 -5.44 4.66
CA GLN A 943 -25.83 -6.45 5.70
C GLN A 943 -27.19 -7.14 5.72
N ALA A 944 -27.15 -8.46 5.55
CA ALA A 944 -28.17 -9.38 6.03
C ALA A 944 -27.55 -10.21 7.15
N HIS A 945 -28.18 -10.24 8.33
CA HIS A 945 -27.70 -10.95 9.52
C HIS A 945 -27.96 -12.47 9.43
N ASN A 946 -27.55 -13.07 8.32
CA ASN A 946 -27.51 -14.50 8.06
C ASN A 946 -26.48 -14.75 6.93
N ASP A 947 -25.55 -15.67 7.12
CA ASP A 947 -24.51 -15.98 6.13
C ASP A 947 -25.03 -16.73 4.91
N GLN A 948 -26.22 -17.34 5.01
CA GLN A 948 -26.94 -17.96 3.90
C GLN A 948 -27.79 -16.96 3.11
N VAL A 949 -27.89 -15.68 3.53
CA VAL A 949 -28.65 -14.67 2.79
C VAL A 949 -27.71 -13.63 2.21
N LEU A 950 -27.63 -13.60 0.89
CA LEU A 950 -26.96 -12.54 0.14
C LEU A 950 -27.94 -11.40 -0.12
N TYR A 951 -27.55 -10.17 0.19
CA TYR A 951 -28.42 -8.99 0.08
C TYR A 951 -27.66 -7.80 -0.51
N TYR A 952 -28.23 -7.20 -1.55
CA TYR A 952 -27.59 -6.10 -2.28
C TYR A 952 -28.61 -5.20 -2.96
N GLY A 953 -28.19 -3.97 -3.22
CA GLY A 953 -28.91 -3.01 -4.04
C GLY A 953 -28.29 -2.83 -5.41
N LYS A 954 -29.16 -2.49 -6.35
CA LYS A 954 -28.87 -2.21 -7.76
C LYS A 954 -29.38 -0.81 -8.09
N PHE A 955 -28.52 0.01 -8.67
CA PHE A 955 -28.84 1.37 -9.11
C PHE A 955 -28.12 1.67 -10.43
N LEU A 956 -28.65 2.63 -11.20
CA LEU A 956 -28.07 3.02 -12.50
C LEU A 956 -26.68 3.64 -12.35
N ASP A 957 -26.56 4.68 -11.52
CA ASP A 957 -25.29 5.26 -11.07
C ASP A 957 -25.53 6.17 -9.84
N ALA A 958 -24.45 6.65 -9.20
CA ALA A 958 -24.54 7.51 -8.03
C ALA A 958 -25.19 8.88 -8.32
N GLY A 959 -25.01 9.42 -9.53
CA GLY A 959 -25.66 10.66 -9.97
C GLY A 959 -27.17 10.47 -10.19
N TYR A 960 -27.61 9.28 -10.56
CA TYR A 960 -29.00 8.92 -10.76
C TYR A 960 -29.72 8.63 -9.45
N LEU A 961 -29.06 8.00 -8.46
CA LEU A 961 -29.61 7.83 -7.11
C LEU A 961 -29.99 9.18 -6.49
N SER A 962 -29.12 10.17 -6.58
CA SER A 962 -29.40 11.52 -6.05
C SER A 962 -30.56 12.23 -6.76
N ARG A 963 -30.83 11.90 -8.02
CA ARG A 963 -31.92 12.50 -8.83
C ARG A 963 -33.24 11.76 -8.71
N SER A 964 -33.24 10.44 -8.70
CA SER A 964 -34.45 9.59 -8.74
C SER A 964 -34.91 9.08 -7.37
N ARG A 965 -34.01 9.05 -6.37
CA ARG A 965 -34.22 8.45 -5.03
C ARG A 965 -34.93 7.08 -5.09
N SER A 966 -34.55 6.23 -6.05
CA SER A 966 -35.10 4.89 -6.26
C SER A 966 -33.98 3.87 -6.47
N MET A 967 -34.18 2.63 -5.99
CA MET A 967 -33.27 1.51 -6.27
C MET A 967 -33.98 0.16 -6.21
N VAL A 968 -33.36 -0.88 -6.79
CA VAL A 968 -33.81 -2.27 -6.66
C VAL A 968 -32.98 -2.96 -5.58
N LEU A 969 -33.65 -3.58 -4.61
CA LEU A 969 -33.06 -4.45 -3.60
C LEU A 969 -33.32 -5.90 -3.96
N VAL A 970 -32.31 -6.74 -3.78
CA VAL A 970 -32.39 -8.18 -4.05
C VAL A 970 -31.85 -8.92 -2.84
N ALA A 971 -32.62 -9.88 -2.33
CA ALA A 971 -32.21 -10.83 -1.30
C ALA A 971 -32.28 -12.26 -1.88
N ILE A 972 -31.26 -13.08 -1.64
CA ILE A 972 -31.17 -14.46 -2.15
C ILE A 972 -30.73 -15.37 -1.02
N ASN A 973 -31.52 -16.42 -0.76
CA ASN A 973 -31.17 -17.56 0.08
C ASN A 973 -30.24 -18.49 -0.71
N LEU A 974 -29.02 -18.67 -0.22
CA LEU A 974 -27.98 -19.51 -0.83
C LEU A 974 -28.08 -20.98 -0.38
N ASP A 975 -28.92 -21.30 0.60
CA ASP A 975 -29.23 -22.66 1.03
C ASP A 975 -30.36 -23.25 0.17
N PRO A 976 -30.08 -24.26 -0.67
CA PRO A 976 -31.08 -24.87 -1.54
C PRO A 976 -32.05 -25.81 -0.78
N HIS A 977 -31.75 -26.15 0.47
CA HIS A 977 -32.45 -27.20 1.21
C HIS A 977 -33.41 -26.65 2.27
N ALA A 978 -33.10 -25.51 2.90
CA ALA A 978 -33.92 -24.93 3.96
C ALA A 978 -34.30 -23.47 3.70
N GLY A 979 -35.47 -23.07 4.23
CA GLY A 979 -35.85 -21.65 4.30
C GLY A 979 -35.00 -20.93 5.34
N GLN A 980 -34.65 -19.67 5.06
CA GLN A 980 -33.75 -18.87 5.87
C GLN A 980 -34.42 -17.56 6.31
N ASP A 981 -34.28 -17.22 7.58
CA ASP A 981 -34.70 -15.93 8.16
C ASP A 981 -33.49 -15.00 8.25
N ALA A 982 -33.67 -13.69 8.04
CA ALA A 982 -32.62 -12.70 8.17
C ALA A 982 -33.16 -11.32 8.57
N ASP A 983 -32.41 -10.63 9.44
CA ASP A 983 -32.58 -9.20 9.64
C ASP A 983 -31.76 -8.44 8.60
N ILE A 984 -32.37 -7.44 7.96
CA ILE A 984 -31.77 -6.62 6.90
C ILE A 984 -31.87 -5.13 7.22
N ASP A 985 -30.87 -4.40 6.73
CA ASP A 985 -30.88 -2.94 6.72
C ASP A 985 -31.48 -2.42 5.39
N ILE A 986 -32.49 -1.56 5.48
CA ILE A 986 -32.94 -0.76 4.34
C ILE A 986 -31.97 0.41 4.19
N PRO A 987 -31.31 0.58 3.03
CA PRO A 987 -30.25 1.57 2.84
C PRO A 987 -30.80 3.00 2.66
N LEU A 988 -31.50 3.51 3.67
CA LEU A 988 -32.15 4.83 3.68
C LEU A 988 -31.15 5.97 3.42
N TRP A 989 -29.90 5.81 3.87
CA TRP A 989 -28.83 6.80 3.66
C TRP A 989 -28.47 6.99 2.17
N GLU A 990 -28.59 5.96 1.33
CA GLU A 990 -28.37 6.06 -0.12
C GLU A 990 -29.43 6.92 -0.81
N LEU A 991 -30.63 7.00 -0.20
CA LEU A 991 -31.74 7.84 -0.65
C LEU A 991 -31.73 9.24 -0.01
N GLY A 992 -30.73 9.53 0.84
CA GLY A 992 -30.65 10.77 1.61
C GLY A 992 -31.75 10.90 2.67
N LEU A 993 -32.21 9.78 3.22
CA LEU A 993 -33.27 9.72 4.24
C LEU A 993 -32.71 9.38 5.62
N PRO A 994 -33.33 9.85 6.72
CA PRO A 994 -32.95 9.44 8.08
C PRO A 994 -33.40 8.01 8.41
N ASP A 995 -32.78 7.39 9.42
CA ASP A 995 -32.99 5.97 9.79
C ASP A 995 -34.43 5.59 10.20
N HIS A 996 -35.27 6.57 10.52
CA HIS A 996 -36.68 6.37 10.88
C HIS A 996 -37.65 6.69 9.72
N ALA A 997 -37.13 6.95 8.52
CA ALA A 997 -37.94 7.29 7.36
C ALA A 997 -38.81 6.10 6.90
N THR A 998 -39.79 6.43 6.06
CA THR A 998 -40.65 5.46 5.39
C THR A 998 -40.29 5.42 3.90
N VAL A 999 -40.27 4.23 3.32
CA VAL A 999 -40.12 4.03 1.87
C VAL A 999 -41.29 3.24 1.31
N ALA A 1000 -41.72 3.62 0.11
CA ALA A 1000 -42.65 2.82 -0.68
C ALA A 1000 -41.90 1.67 -1.33
N VAL A 1001 -42.48 0.46 -1.27
CA VAL A 1001 -41.88 -0.79 -1.74
C VAL A 1001 -42.81 -1.42 -2.78
N ASP A 1002 -42.27 -1.69 -3.96
CA ASP A 1002 -42.91 -2.53 -4.97
C ASP A 1002 -42.22 -3.91 -4.96
N ASP A 1003 -42.95 -4.98 -4.61
CA ASP A 1003 -42.48 -6.35 -4.84
C ASP A 1003 -42.50 -6.65 -6.33
N LEU A 1004 -41.33 -6.80 -6.92
CA LEU A 1004 -41.19 -6.97 -8.36
C LEU A 1004 -41.59 -8.37 -8.81
N TRP A 1005 -41.53 -9.36 -7.91
CA TRP A 1005 -41.89 -10.72 -8.25
C TRP A 1005 -43.40 -10.91 -8.29
N ASP A 1006 -44.07 -10.65 -7.17
CA ASP A 1006 -45.52 -10.87 -7.01
C ASP A 1006 -46.37 -9.64 -7.37
N GLY A 1007 -45.78 -8.45 -7.48
CA GLY A 1007 -46.46 -7.21 -7.91
C GLY A 1007 -47.17 -6.45 -6.78
N HIS A 1008 -47.04 -6.87 -5.52
CA HIS A 1008 -47.63 -6.19 -4.37
C HIS A 1008 -46.93 -4.85 -4.08
N ARG A 1009 -47.69 -3.90 -3.52
CA ARG A 1009 -47.15 -2.63 -3.02
C ARG A 1009 -47.41 -2.50 -1.54
N PHE A 1010 -46.39 -2.08 -0.79
CA PHE A 1010 -46.47 -1.85 0.65
C PHE A 1010 -45.45 -0.79 1.07
N ALA A 1011 -45.36 -0.51 2.37
CA ALA A 1011 -44.40 0.42 2.93
C ALA A 1011 -43.52 -0.26 3.98
N TRP A 1012 -42.25 0.12 4.01
CA TRP A 1012 -41.36 -0.21 5.12
C TRP A 1012 -41.09 1.05 5.94
N HIS A 1013 -41.16 0.90 7.26
CA HIS A 1013 -40.93 1.96 8.23
C HIS A 1013 -39.66 1.65 9.02
N GLY A 1014 -38.74 2.60 9.05
CA GLY A 1014 -37.46 2.46 9.72
C GLY A 1014 -36.47 1.57 8.96
N LYS A 1015 -35.20 1.67 9.38
CA LYS A 1015 -34.07 1.00 8.76
C LYS A 1015 -34.10 -0.54 8.88
N TYR A 1016 -34.59 -1.10 9.97
CA TYR A 1016 -34.47 -2.54 10.25
C TYR A 1016 -35.73 -3.31 9.84
N GLN A 1017 -35.57 -4.36 9.04
CA GLN A 1017 -36.66 -5.25 8.63
C GLN A 1017 -36.27 -6.71 8.83
N HIS A 1018 -37.23 -7.56 9.20
CA HIS A 1018 -37.06 -9.00 9.27
C HIS A 1018 -37.70 -9.65 8.04
N ILE A 1019 -36.97 -10.54 7.37
CA ILE A 1019 -37.45 -11.26 6.18
C ILE A 1019 -37.27 -12.77 6.33
N ARG A 1020 -38.11 -13.53 5.62
CA ARG A 1020 -37.99 -14.98 5.45
C ARG A 1020 -38.00 -15.34 3.97
N LEU A 1021 -37.01 -16.11 3.54
CA LEU A 1021 -36.88 -16.64 2.18
C LEU A 1021 -37.04 -18.16 2.20
N GLU A 1022 -38.08 -18.68 1.56
CA GLU A 1022 -38.35 -20.12 1.49
C GLU A 1022 -37.40 -20.84 0.52
N ALA A 1023 -37.01 -22.09 0.78
CA ALA A 1023 -36.15 -22.85 -0.12
C ALA A 1023 -36.73 -22.97 -1.56
N ARG A 1024 -38.06 -23.14 -1.65
CA ARG A 1024 -38.80 -23.25 -2.93
C ARG A 1024 -38.92 -21.92 -3.70
N ARG A 1025 -38.66 -20.79 -3.05
CA ARG A 1025 -38.60 -19.44 -3.62
C ARG A 1025 -37.45 -18.69 -2.95
N PRO A 1026 -36.19 -19.01 -3.33
CA PRO A 1026 -35.01 -18.63 -2.56
C PRO A 1026 -34.56 -17.19 -2.84
N PHE A 1027 -35.47 -16.30 -3.24
CA PHE A 1027 -35.14 -14.92 -3.59
C PHE A 1027 -36.33 -13.99 -3.37
N ALA A 1028 -36.04 -12.71 -3.20
CA ALA A 1028 -37.01 -11.62 -3.23
C ALA A 1028 -36.39 -10.38 -3.89
N LEU A 1029 -37.21 -9.67 -4.66
CA LEU A 1029 -36.79 -8.49 -5.42
C LEU A 1029 -37.78 -7.36 -5.14
N TRP A 1030 -37.27 -6.22 -4.67
CA TRP A 1030 -38.08 -5.06 -4.33
C TRP A 1030 -37.55 -3.82 -5.00
N ARG A 1031 -38.42 -2.92 -5.45
CA ARG A 1031 -38.04 -1.55 -5.76
C ARG A 1031 -38.45 -0.64 -4.61
N ILE A 1032 -37.50 0.11 -4.07
CA ILE A 1032 -37.76 1.10 -3.01
C ILE A 1032 -37.64 2.53 -3.54
N ARG A 1033 -38.48 3.44 -3.05
CA ARG A 1033 -38.54 4.85 -3.46
C ARG A 1033 -38.75 5.77 -2.25
N ALA A 1034 -38.10 6.94 -2.27
CA ALA A 1034 -38.36 8.01 -1.31
C ALA A 1034 -39.63 8.79 -1.68
N GLY A 1035 -40.65 8.84 -0.80
CA GLY A 1035 -41.87 9.64 -1.02
C GLY A 1035 -43.15 8.98 -0.50
N GLU A 1036 -44.18 9.79 -0.23
CA GLU A 1036 -45.40 9.46 0.52
C GLU A 1036 -46.12 8.20 0.02
N VAL A 1037 -46.36 7.28 0.95
CA VAL A 1037 -47.25 6.13 0.79
C VAL A 1037 -48.64 6.70 0.50
N ALA A 1038 -49.18 6.42 -0.68
CA ALA A 1038 -50.54 6.81 -1.07
C ALA A 1038 -51.60 6.15 -0.18
#